data_AF-A0A091NNQ1-F1
#
_entry.id   AF-A0A091NNQ1-F1
#
_cell.length_a   1.000
_cell.length_b   1.000
_cell.length_c   1.000
_cell.angle_alpha   90.00
_cell.angle_beta   90.00
_cell.angle_gamma   90.00
#
_symmetry.space_group_name_H-M   'P 1'
#
loop_
_entity.id
_entity.type
_entity.pdbx_description
1 polymer ?
#
loop_
_entity_poly.entity_id
_entity_poly.type
_entity_poly.pdbx_seq_one_letter_code
_entity_poly.pdbx_strand_id
1 'polypeptide(L)'
;VCQGTNNKLTQLGHMEDHFTSLQRMYNNCEVVLSNLEITYVEHNRDLSFLKTIQEVAGYVLIALNTVDVIPLENLQIIRGNVLYDNSYALAVLSNYPMNKTQGLRELPMRRLSEILNGGVKISNNPKLCNMDTVLWNDIIDTSKKPPTVLEFASNLSSCPKCHPNCTEDHCWGPGEQNCQTLTKVICAQQCSGRCRGKVPSDCCHNQCAAGCTGPRESDCLACRKFRDDATCKDTCPPLVLYNPTTYQMDVNPDGKYSFGATCVRECPHNYVVTDHGSCVRSCNTDTYEVEENGVRKCKKCDGLCSKVCNGIGIGELKGILSINATNIDSFKNCTKINGDVSILPVAFLGDAFTKTLPLDPKKLDVFKTVKEITGFLLIQAWPDNATDLYAFENLEIIRGRTKQHGQYSLAVVNLKIQSLGLRSLKEISDGDVAIMKNKNLCYADTMDWRSLFATQSQNTKITQNRNKNECAAAKHVCDPLCSDVGCWGPGPFHCFSCRFFDRQKECVKQCNILQGEPREFEKDSKCLPCHPECLVQNSTAYNATCTGPGPDHCMKCAHFIDGPHCVKSCPAGVLGENDTLVWKYADGNAVCQLCHPNCTRGCKGPGLEGCPNGSKIPSIAAGVVGGLLCLVVVGLGIGLYLRRRHIVRKRTLRRLLQERELVEPLTPSGEAPNQAHLRILKETEFKKVKVLGSGAFGTVYKGLWIPEGEKVKIPVAIKELREATSPKANKEILDEAYVMASVDNPHVCRLLGICLTSTVQLITQLMPYGCLLDYIREHKDNIGSQYLLNWCVQIAKGMNYLEERRLVHRDLAARNVLVKTPQHVKITDFGLAKLLGADEKEYHAEGGKVPIKWMALESILHRIYTHQSDVWSYGVTVWELMTFGSKPYEGIPASEISSVLEKGERLPQPPICTIDVYMIMVKCWMIDADSRPKFRELIAEFSKMARDPPRYLVIQGDDRMHLPSPTDSKFYRTLMEEEDMEDIVDADEYLVPHQGFFNSPSTSRTPLLSSLSATSNNSATTCIDRNGQGHPVREDSFVQRYSSDPTGTCLEESIDDGFLPAPEYVNQLVPNKASASAVQNPVYNNFSLTANSKAPTDSSYQNSHSTAVDNPEYLNTSQSPLAKTVFESSPYWIQAGNHQINLDNPDYQQDFLPKETKPNGLLKVPAAENPEYLRVAAPKSEYIEA
;
A
#
# COMPACT_ATOMS: atom_id res chain seq x y z
N VAL A 1 31.65 9.30 5.43
CA VAL A 1 30.18 9.51 5.56
C VAL A 1 29.91 10.94 6.02
N CYS A 2 28.78 11.54 5.63
CA CYS A 2 28.29 12.82 6.17
C CYS A 2 26.78 12.74 6.43
N GLN A 3 26.26 13.69 7.21
CA GLN A 3 24.85 13.64 7.64
C GLN A 3 23.87 13.92 6.50
N GLY A 4 24.16 14.89 5.63
CA GLY A 4 23.15 15.49 4.76
C GLY A 4 22.26 16.50 5.48
N THR A 5 21.28 17.06 4.78
CA THR A 5 20.43 18.17 5.24
C THR A 5 18.94 17.89 5.05
N ASN A 6 18.07 18.75 5.60
CA ASN A 6 16.61 18.68 5.47
C ASN A 6 15.98 20.09 5.51
N ASN A 7 16.63 21.05 4.85
CA ASN A 7 16.25 22.46 4.78
C ASN A 7 15.24 22.72 3.65
N LYS A 8 15.13 21.81 2.68
CA LYS A 8 14.32 21.91 1.45
C LYS A 8 14.69 23.16 0.65
N LEU A 9 13.85 24.20 0.72
CA LEU A 9 14.03 25.49 0.04
C LEU A 9 14.28 26.64 1.04
N THR A 10 14.65 26.34 2.28
CA THR A 10 15.02 27.35 3.28
C THR A 10 16.48 27.75 3.12
N GLN A 11 16.73 29.01 2.74
CA GLN A 11 18.06 29.62 2.76
C GLN A 11 18.56 29.77 4.21
N LEU A 12 19.83 29.45 4.48
CA LEU A 12 20.45 29.60 5.80
C LEU A 12 21.44 30.77 5.78
N GLY A 13 21.09 31.90 6.42
CA GLY A 13 21.93 33.09 6.45
C GLY A 13 22.01 33.81 5.10
N HIS A 14 23.11 34.52 4.86
CA HIS A 14 23.43 35.03 3.52
C HIS A 14 23.93 33.89 2.62
N MET A 15 23.96 34.12 1.30
CA MET A 15 24.35 33.07 0.33
C MET A 15 25.79 32.55 0.55
N GLU A 16 26.69 33.40 1.07
CA GLU A 16 28.04 33.02 1.51
C GLU A 16 28.02 32.03 2.68
N ASP A 17 27.19 32.29 3.71
CA ASP A 17 27.03 31.41 4.87
C ASP A 17 26.43 30.06 4.45
N HIS A 18 25.44 30.11 3.56
CA HIS A 18 24.77 28.94 3.00
C HIS A 18 25.75 28.07 2.20
N PHE A 19 26.54 28.68 1.31
CA PHE A 19 27.58 27.97 0.55
C PHE A 19 28.69 27.41 1.45
N THR A 20 29.13 28.18 2.46
CA THR A 20 30.13 27.72 3.43
C THR A 20 29.62 26.54 4.26
N SER A 21 28.33 26.54 4.62
CA SER A 21 27.66 25.42 5.29
C SER A 21 27.56 24.18 4.37
N LEU A 22 27.17 24.37 3.10
CA LEU A 22 27.13 23.33 2.07
C LEU A 22 28.51 22.67 1.90
N GLN A 23 29.56 23.47 1.71
CA GLN A 23 30.93 22.98 1.58
C GLN A 23 31.38 22.24 2.84
N ARG A 24 31.12 22.79 4.03
CA ARG A 24 31.48 22.15 5.31
C ARG A 24 30.75 20.82 5.56
N MET A 25 29.53 20.65 5.04
CA MET A 25 28.75 19.41 5.17
C MET A 25 29.24 18.30 4.22
N TYR A 26 29.56 18.64 2.97
CA TYR A 26 29.79 17.66 1.90
C TYR A 26 31.25 17.50 1.45
N ASN A 27 32.19 18.31 1.96
CA ASN A 27 33.61 18.14 1.68
C ASN A 27 34.12 16.75 2.12
N ASN A 28 34.79 16.03 1.20
CA ASN A 28 35.24 14.65 1.36
C ASN A 28 34.13 13.65 1.77
N CYS A 29 32.86 13.90 1.40
CA CYS A 29 31.76 13.01 1.72
C CYS A 29 31.45 12.03 0.58
N GLU A 30 31.69 10.73 0.80
CA GLU A 30 31.31 9.68 -0.16
C GLU A 30 29.87 9.18 -0.01
N VAL A 31 29.31 9.24 1.19
CA VAL A 31 28.00 8.62 1.52
C VAL A 31 27.22 9.58 2.41
N VAL A 32 26.09 10.05 1.91
CA VAL A 32 25.15 10.96 2.60
C VAL A 32 24.08 10.13 3.32
N LEU A 33 24.03 10.23 4.65
CA LEU A 33 23.12 9.42 5.50
C LEU A 33 21.67 9.91 5.51
N SER A 34 21.41 11.12 5.01
CA SER A 34 20.10 11.72 4.82
C SER A 34 19.99 12.25 3.38
N ASN A 35 19.44 13.45 3.18
CA ASN A 35 19.25 14.04 1.85
C ASN A 35 20.48 14.87 1.43
N LEU A 36 20.70 14.95 0.13
CA LEU A 36 21.65 15.86 -0.50
C LEU A 36 20.88 17.05 -1.08
N GLU A 37 20.98 18.21 -0.44
CA GLU A 37 20.33 19.45 -0.90
C GLU A 37 21.38 20.44 -1.37
N ILE A 38 21.29 20.87 -2.62
CA ILE A 38 22.15 21.87 -3.26
C ILE A 38 21.22 23.00 -3.72
N THR A 39 21.20 24.09 -2.96
CA THR A 39 20.31 25.23 -3.23
C THR A 39 21.03 26.56 -3.10
N TYR A 40 20.50 27.59 -3.76
CA TYR A 40 21.00 28.98 -3.72
C TYR A 40 22.48 29.17 -4.09
N VAL A 41 23.10 28.25 -4.84
CA VAL A 41 24.52 28.38 -5.23
C VAL A 41 24.70 29.40 -6.36
N GLU A 42 25.62 30.33 -6.16
CA GLU A 42 25.95 31.40 -7.10
C GLU A 42 26.83 30.93 -8.29
N HIS A 43 26.77 31.66 -9.40
CA HIS A 43 27.45 31.32 -10.66
C HIS A 43 28.98 31.14 -10.58
N ASN A 44 29.62 31.76 -9.59
CA ASN A 44 31.08 31.85 -9.43
C ASN A 44 31.66 30.85 -8.41
N ARG A 45 30.84 29.91 -7.89
CA ARG A 45 31.22 29.01 -6.80
C ARG A 45 31.78 27.68 -7.32
N ASP A 46 32.89 27.23 -6.75
CA ASP A 46 33.41 25.89 -7.03
C ASP A 46 32.65 24.82 -6.23
N LEU A 47 32.13 23.81 -6.93
CA LEU A 47 31.44 22.65 -6.39
C LEU A 47 32.25 21.35 -6.54
N SER A 48 33.54 21.43 -6.85
CA SER A 48 34.44 20.29 -7.05
C SER A 48 34.41 19.24 -5.92
N PHE A 49 34.16 19.66 -4.67
CA PHE A 49 34.04 18.77 -3.52
C PHE A 49 32.90 17.75 -3.63
N LEU A 50 31.83 18.06 -4.37
CA LEU A 50 30.71 17.14 -4.63
C LEU A 50 31.11 15.90 -5.44
N LYS A 51 32.24 15.94 -6.17
CA LYS A 51 32.77 14.80 -6.93
C LYS A 51 33.09 13.59 -6.06
N THR A 52 33.21 13.75 -4.73
CA THR A 52 33.46 12.64 -3.81
C THR A 52 32.21 11.79 -3.52
N ILE A 53 31.01 12.31 -3.73
CA ILE A 53 29.74 11.65 -3.37
C ILE A 53 29.48 10.45 -4.30
N GLN A 54 29.13 9.31 -3.70
CA GLN A 54 28.86 8.03 -4.34
C GLN A 54 27.47 7.47 -3.97
N GLU A 55 27.00 7.64 -2.73
CA GLU A 55 25.65 7.24 -2.32
C GLU A 55 24.89 8.36 -1.59
N VAL A 56 23.58 8.43 -1.80
CA VAL A 56 22.64 9.25 -1.02
C VAL A 56 21.50 8.38 -0.49
N ALA A 57 21.29 8.39 0.84
CA ALA A 57 20.29 7.55 1.48
C ALA A 57 18.85 8.11 1.38
N GLY A 58 18.70 9.44 1.49
CA GLY A 58 17.43 10.15 1.32
C GLY A 58 17.15 10.51 -0.15
N TYR A 59 16.73 11.75 -0.39
CA TYR A 59 16.57 12.34 -1.73
C TYR A 59 17.74 13.25 -2.12
N VAL A 60 17.82 13.58 -3.41
CA VAL A 60 18.67 14.62 -3.99
C VAL A 60 17.79 15.78 -4.46
N LEU A 61 18.05 16.99 -3.96
CA LEU A 61 17.36 18.22 -4.34
C LEU A 61 18.38 19.23 -4.89
N ILE A 62 18.17 19.67 -6.13
CA ILE A 62 18.99 20.67 -6.82
C ILE A 62 18.05 21.79 -7.26
N ALA A 63 17.98 22.88 -6.50
CA ALA A 63 16.98 23.93 -6.74
C ALA A 63 17.47 25.36 -6.53
N LEU A 64 16.98 26.29 -7.35
CA LEU A 64 17.25 27.73 -7.24
C LEU A 64 18.74 28.10 -7.35
N ASN A 65 19.55 27.28 -8.01
CA ASN A 65 20.97 27.56 -8.26
C ASN A 65 21.18 28.37 -9.55
N THR A 66 22.31 29.08 -9.64
CA THR A 66 22.72 29.87 -10.82
C THR A 66 24.07 29.43 -11.41
N VAL A 67 24.76 28.48 -10.77
CA VAL A 67 25.97 27.81 -11.27
C VAL A 67 25.71 27.04 -12.57
N ASP A 68 26.63 27.13 -13.53
CA ASP A 68 26.50 26.46 -14.84
C ASP A 68 26.67 24.93 -14.74
N VAL A 69 27.41 24.40 -13.75
CA VAL A 69 27.77 22.97 -13.62
C VAL A 69 27.67 22.48 -12.17
N ILE A 70 27.06 21.30 -11.94
CA ILE A 70 27.04 20.62 -10.64
C ILE A 70 27.64 19.21 -10.78
N PRO A 71 28.89 18.98 -10.32
CA PRO A 71 29.68 17.81 -10.73
C PRO A 71 29.45 16.57 -9.84
N LEU A 72 28.24 16.00 -9.87
CA LEU A 72 27.89 14.75 -9.18
C LEU A 72 28.35 13.49 -9.95
N GLU A 73 29.59 13.53 -10.45
CA GLU A 73 30.16 12.57 -11.40
C GLU A 73 30.25 11.13 -10.91
N ASN A 74 30.40 10.93 -9.59
CA ASN A 74 30.60 9.63 -8.98
C ASN A 74 29.35 9.07 -8.26
N LEU A 75 28.24 9.81 -8.23
CA LEU A 75 26.99 9.37 -7.60
C LEU A 75 26.48 8.12 -8.32
N GLN A 76 26.39 6.99 -7.62
CA GLN A 76 25.99 5.70 -8.18
C GLN A 76 24.51 5.38 -7.90
N ILE A 77 24.06 5.72 -6.69
CA ILE A 77 22.78 5.25 -6.14
C ILE A 77 22.10 6.33 -5.28
N ILE A 78 20.79 6.48 -5.45
CA ILE A 78 19.91 7.21 -4.53
C ILE A 78 18.94 6.18 -3.93
N ARG A 79 18.95 6.02 -2.60
CA ARG A 79 18.18 4.96 -1.93
C ARG A 79 16.71 5.35 -1.69
N GLY A 80 16.41 6.64 -1.57
CA GLY A 80 15.03 7.12 -1.46
C GLY A 80 14.34 6.73 -0.14
N ASN A 81 15.09 6.60 0.95
CA ASN A 81 14.54 6.32 2.29
C ASN A 81 13.67 7.47 2.82
N VAL A 82 13.89 8.68 2.29
CA VAL A 82 13.08 9.88 2.48
C VAL A 82 12.89 10.50 1.09
N LEU A 83 11.70 11.03 0.80
CA LEU A 83 11.36 11.58 -0.51
C LEU A 83 11.01 13.07 -0.42
N TYR A 84 11.48 13.86 -1.40
CA TYR A 84 11.05 15.23 -1.61
C TYR A 84 9.61 15.24 -2.11
N ASP A 85 8.77 16.17 -1.62
CA ASP A 85 7.35 16.26 -1.97
C ASP A 85 6.59 14.93 -1.73
N ASN A 86 7.06 14.12 -0.77
CA ASN A 86 6.64 12.73 -0.48
C ASN A 86 6.72 11.75 -1.68
N SER A 87 7.34 12.16 -2.79
CA SER A 87 7.13 11.53 -4.10
C SER A 87 8.42 11.28 -4.89
N TYR A 88 9.42 12.15 -4.76
CA TYR A 88 10.60 12.19 -5.62
C TYR A 88 11.89 11.93 -4.85
N ALA A 89 12.75 11.07 -5.37
CA ALA A 89 14.10 10.84 -4.86
C ALA A 89 15.15 11.72 -5.57
N LEU A 90 14.83 12.25 -6.76
CA LEU A 90 15.61 13.28 -7.44
C LEU A 90 14.68 14.42 -7.87
N ALA A 91 14.99 15.64 -7.43
CA ALA A 91 14.25 16.85 -7.77
C ALA A 91 15.20 17.96 -8.27
N VAL A 92 15.08 18.35 -9.55
CA VAL A 92 15.90 19.39 -10.18
C VAL A 92 14.99 20.54 -10.62
N LEU A 93 14.96 21.64 -9.87
CA LEU A 93 13.88 22.64 -9.90
C LEU A 93 14.38 24.09 -10.05
N SER A 94 13.93 24.79 -11.09
CA SER A 94 14.07 26.26 -11.18
C SER A 94 15.51 26.80 -11.05
N ASN A 95 16.50 26.11 -11.64
CA ASN A 95 17.92 26.51 -11.54
C ASN A 95 18.29 27.61 -12.55
N TYR A 96 17.71 28.80 -12.37
CA TYR A 96 17.98 30.02 -13.13
C TYR A 96 17.68 31.28 -12.30
N PRO A 97 18.37 32.42 -12.50
CA PRO A 97 18.02 33.70 -11.89
C PRO A 97 16.82 34.33 -12.61
N MET A 98 16.05 35.21 -11.96
CA MET A 98 14.84 35.82 -12.53
C MET A 98 14.98 36.34 -13.98
N ASN A 99 16.15 36.87 -14.34
CA ASN A 99 16.45 37.42 -15.67
C ASN A 99 16.69 36.35 -16.76
N LYS A 100 16.71 35.05 -16.45
CA LYS A 100 16.90 33.90 -17.36
C LYS A 100 18.19 33.90 -18.22
N THR A 101 19.16 34.77 -17.89
CA THR A 101 20.43 34.93 -18.60
C THR A 101 21.39 33.76 -18.39
N GLN A 102 21.52 33.30 -17.14
CA GLN A 102 22.39 32.22 -16.66
C GLN A 102 21.54 31.08 -16.06
N GLY A 103 22.17 30.04 -15.51
CA GLY A 103 21.50 28.89 -14.89
C GLY A 103 22.19 27.57 -15.21
N LEU A 104 21.75 26.49 -14.56
CA LEU A 104 22.36 25.16 -14.66
C LEU A 104 22.33 24.62 -16.10
N ARG A 105 23.51 24.28 -16.65
CA ARG A 105 23.70 23.72 -17.99
C ARG A 105 24.03 22.24 -17.97
N GLU A 106 24.95 21.83 -17.11
CA GLU A 106 25.47 20.46 -17.06
C GLU A 106 25.29 19.85 -15.66
N LEU A 107 24.70 18.65 -15.63
CA LEU A 107 24.51 17.85 -14.42
C LEU A 107 25.05 16.42 -14.68
N PRO A 108 26.37 16.23 -14.81
CA PRO A 108 26.98 14.99 -15.27
C PRO A 108 26.93 13.88 -14.20
N MET A 109 25.78 13.25 -14.00
CA MET A 109 25.59 12.13 -13.06
C MET A 109 25.92 10.77 -13.70
N ARG A 110 27.06 10.70 -14.39
CA ARG A 110 27.47 9.60 -15.29
C ARG A 110 27.57 8.19 -14.67
N ARG A 111 27.63 8.06 -13.34
CA ARG A 111 27.58 6.76 -12.65
C ARG A 111 26.20 6.40 -12.09
N LEU A 112 25.22 7.31 -12.13
CA LEU A 112 23.91 7.12 -11.52
C LEU A 112 23.14 6.07 -12.32
N SER A 113 22.95 4.93 -11.68
CA SER A 113 22.44 3.70 -12.29
C SER A 113 21.30 3.07 -11.49
N GLU A 114 21.07 3.49 -10.24
CA GLU A 114 19.97 2.97 -9.41
C GLU A 114 19.27 4.07 -8.60
N ILE A 115 17.94 4.09 -8.67
CA ILE A 115 17.05 4.81 -7.76
C ILE A 115 16.09 3.78 -7.15
N LEU A 116 16.42 3.31 -5.93
CA LEU A 116 15.73 2.17 -5.30
C LEU A 116 14.27 2.49 -4.93
N ASN A 117 13.95 3.75 -4.65
CA ASN A 117 12.63 4.20 -4.24
C ASN A 117 12.41 5.66 -4.64
N GLY A 118 11.15 6.06 -4.87
CA GLY A 118 10.78 7.40 -5.32
C GLY A 118 10.96 7.65 -6.82
N GLY A 119 10.35 8.72 -7.31
CA GLY A 119 10.43 9.13 -8.71
C GLY A 119 11.39 10.29 -8.98
N VAL A 120 11.30 10.87 -10.18
CA VAL A 120 12.17 11.95 -10.64
C VAL A 120 11.34 13.15 -11.10
N LYS A 121 11.68 14.35 -10.64
CA LYS A 121 11.05 15.62 -11.01
C LYS A 121 12.10 16.57 -11.58
N ILE A 122 11.98 16.93 -12.85
CA ILE A 122 12.81 17.93 -13.52
C ILE A 122 11.86 18.98 -14.07
N SER A 123 12.00 20.23 -13.60
CA SER A 123 11.07 21.30 -13.94
C SER A 123 11.75 22.67 -13.94
N ASN A 124 11.40 23.50 -14.91
CA ASN A 124 11.84 24.89 -15.02
C ASN A 124 13.38 25.08 -15.04
N ASN A 125 14.13 24.25 -15.78
CA ASN A 125 15.59 24.40 -15.96
C ASN A 125 15.93 24.86 -17.39
N PRO A 126 15.80 26.16 -17.73
CA PRO A 126 15.81 26.67 -19.12
C PRO A 126 17.19 26.71 -19.79
N LYS A 127 18.22 26.15 -19.16
CA LYS A 127 19.61 26.08 -19.68
C LYS A 127 20.20 24.67 -19.68
N LEU A 128 19.51 23.69 -19.09
CA LEU A 128 20.00 22.34 -18.84
C LEU A 128 20.01 21.53 -20.15
N CYS A 129 21.15 20.96 -20.51
CA CYS A 129 21.35 20.15 -21.71
C CYS A 129 21.43 18.64 -21.40
N ASN A 130 21.19 17.81 -22.41
CA ASN A 130 21.37 16.34 -22.47
C ASN A 130 20.53 15.49 -21.49
N MET A 131 19.98 16.07 -20.41
CA MET A 131 19.15 15.41 -19.41
C MET A 131 17.84 14.80 -19.97
N ASP A 132 17.43 15.29 -21.14
CA ASP A 132 16.35 14.77 -21.99
C ASP A 132 16.71 13.47 -22.72
N THR A 133 18.01 13.22 -22.95
CA THR A 133 18.51 11.99 -23.60
C THR A 133 18.68 10.81 -22.64
N VAL A 134 18.57 11.03 -21.33
CA VAL A 134 18.82 10.00 -20.30
C VAL A 134 17.67 8.97 -20.26
N LEU A 135 18.01 7.69 -20.41
CA LEU A 135 17.07 6.57 -20.33
C LEU A 135 16.76 6.22 -18.86
N TRP A 136 15.81 6.96 -18.29
CA TRP A 136 15.37 6.81 -16.88
C TRP A 136 14.84 5.41 -16.53
N ASN A 137 14.37 4.63 -17.51
CA ASN A 137 13.88 3.25 -17.31
C ASN A 137 14.97 2.26 -16.87
N ASP A 138 16.26 2.53 -17.16
CA ASP A 138 17.38 1.73 -16.64
C ASP A 138 17.67 2.08 -15.17
N ILE A 139 17.49 3.35 -14.80
CA ILE A 139 17.84 3.89 -13.48
C ILE A 139 16.74 3.60 -12.43
N ILE A 140 15.48 3.81 -12.80
CA ILE A 140 14.33 3.79 -11.87
C ILE A 140 13.68 2.40 -11.80
N ASP A 141 13.16 2.02 -10.63
CA ASP A 141 12.28 0.85 -10.49
C ASP A 141 10.85 1.12 -11.00
N THR A 142 10.68 0.99 -12.32
CA THR A 142 9.40 1.17 -13.03
C THR A 142 8.29 0.22 -12.57
N SER A 143 8.62 -0.91 -11.92
CA SER A 143 7.62 -1.84 -11.37
C SER A 143 6.72 -1.19 -10.31
N LYS A 144 7.26 -0.21 -9.57
CA LYS A 144 6.58 0.56 -8.53
C LYS A 144 5.73 1.73 -9.06
N LYS A 145 5.76 1.98 -10.38
CA LYS A 145 5.10 3.12 -11.05
C LYS A 145 5.32 4.49 -10.35
N PRO A 146 6.57 4.86 -10.01
CA PRO A 146 6.84 6.08 -9.28
C PRO A 146 6.52 7.35 -10.11
N PRO A 147 6.05 8.45 -9.48
CA PRO A 147 5.66 9.67 -10.17
C PRO A 147 6.88 10.31 -10.84
N THR A 148 6.82 10.44 -12.16
CA THR A 148 7.93 10.95 -12.98
C THR A 148 7.43 12.15 -13.77
N VAL A 149 8.06 13.31 -13.59
CA VAL A 149 7.67 14.60 -14.21
C VAL A 149 8.92 15.20 -14.83
N LEU A 150 8.97 15.26 -16.16
CA LEU A 150 10.15 15.68 -16.93
C LEU A 150 9.76 16.81 -17.89
N GLU A 151 10.02 18.05 -17.48
CA GLU A 151 9.74 19.26 -18.24
C GLU A 151 11.05 19.88 -18.74
N PHE A 152 11.36 19.68 -20.02
CA PHE A 152 12.54 20.22 -20.69
C PHE A 152 12.19 21.42 -21.57
N ALA A 153 13.13 22.37 -21.73
CA ALA A 153 12.91 23.58 -22.53
C ALA A 153 13.13 23.30 -24.03
N SER A 154 12.07 23.38 -24.83
CA SER A 154 12.02 22.95 -26.24
C SER A 154 12.83 23.81 -27.25
N ASN A 155 13.60 24.81 -26.81
CA ASN A 155 14.27 25.79 -27.67
C ASN A 155 15.75 26.04 -27.27
N LEU A 156 16.56 24.98 -27.15
CA LEU A 156 18.03 25.10 -27.06
C LEU A 156 18.73 24.53 -28.30
N SER A 157 18.79 25.33 -29.36
CA SER A 157 19.61 25.08 -30.56
C SER A 157 21.14 25.18 -30.32
N SER A 158 21.56 25.30 -29.06
CA SER A 158 22.96 25.46 -28.63
C SER A 158 23.46 24.38 -27.65
N CYS A 159 22.70 23.31 -27.39
CA CYS A 159 23.21 22.19 -26.59
C CYS A 159 24.21 21.35 -27.40
N PRO A 160 25.29 20.84 -26.78
CA PRO A 160 26.18 19.89 -27.43
C PRO A 160 25.48 18.54 -27.59
N LYS A 161 25.76 17.85 -28.71
CA LYS A 161 25.29 16.47 -28.92
C LYS A 161 26.08 15.49 -28.06
N CYS A 162 25.47 14.33 -27.79
CA CYS A 162 26.16 13.18 -27.22
C CYS A 162 27.28 12.67 -28.14
N HIS A 163 28.22 11.91 -27.56
CA HIS A 163 29.35 11.36 -28.32
C HIS A 163 28.88 10.17 -29.20
N PRO A 164 29.37 9.99 -30.44
CA PRO A 164 28.91 8.91 -31.33
C PRO A 164 29.10 7.47 -30.82
N ASN A 165 29.90 7.27 -29.75
CA ASN A 165 30.05 5.97 -29.09
C ASN A 165 28.99 5.72 -27.99
N CYS A 166 28.14 6.69 -27.66
CA CYS A 166 27.05 6.49 -26.71
C CYS A 166 25.99 5.55 -27.31
N THR A 167 25.48 4.62 -26.50
CA THR A 167 24.42 3.71 -26.95
C THR A 167 23.14 4.50 -27.16
N GLU A 168 22.60 4.47 -28.38
CA GLU A 168 21.31 5.07 -28.75
C GLU A 168 21.20 6.57 -28.38
N ASP A 169 22.32 7.29 -28.51
CA ASP A 169 22.49 8.73 -28.17
C ASP A 169 22.18 9.10 -26.69
N HIS A 170 22.17 8.14 -25.76
CA HIS A 170 21.95 8.41 -24.33
C HIS A 170 23.21 8.96 -23.62
N CYS A 171 23.18 10.21 -23.14
CA CYS A 171 24.28 10.79 -22.36
C CYS A 171 23.86 11.82 -21.28
N TRP A 172 24.76 12.05 -20.31
CA TRP A 172 24.59 13.05 -19.24
C TRP A 172 25.23 14.41 -19.59
N GLY A 173 25.84 14.55 -20.76
CA GLY A 173 26.62 15.72 -21.17
C GLY A 173 27.63 15.37 -22.28
N PRO A 174 28.43 16.34 -22.74
CA PRO A 174 29.36 16.16 -23.85
C PRO A 174 30.53 15.20 -23.53
N GLY A 175 30.97 14.46 -24.56
CA GLY A 175 32.13 13.57 -24.51
C GLY A 175 31.82 12.12 -24.11
N GLU A 176 32.67 11.19 -24.57
CA GLU A 176 32.51 9.74 -24.37
C GLU A 176 32.37 9.35 -22.89
N GLN A 177 33.11 10.02 -22.01
CA GLN A 177 33.12 9.81 -20.58
C GLN A 177 31.81 10.18 -19.86
N ASN A 178 30.80 10.67 -20.59
CA ASN A 178 29.47 11.06 -20.11
C ASN A 178 28.33 10.25 -20.76
N CYS A 179 28.61 9.26 -21.62
CA CYS A 179 27.59 8.32 -22.10
C CYS A 179 26.93 7.57 -20.93
N GLN A 180 25.63 7.25 -21.03
CA GLN A 180 24.94 6.51 -19.99
C GLN A 180 25.36 5.02 -19.99
N THR A 181 25.86 4.53 -18.86
CA THR A 181 26.09 3.10 -18.64
C THR A 181 24.77 2.41 -18.32
N LEU A 182 24.28 1.57 -19.23
CA LEU A 182 23.05 0.79 -19.04
C LEU A 182 23.35 -0.52 -18.29
N THR A 183 22.61 -0.83 -17.22
CA THR A 183 22.87 -1.98 -16.35
C THR A 183 21.62 -2.83 -16.04
N LYS A 184 20.48 -2.55 -16.67
CA LYS A 184 19.18 -3.21 -16.44
C LYS A 184 18.40 -3.50 -17.72
N VAL A 185 18.23 -2.53 -18.62
CA VAL A 185 17.44 -2.71 -19.86
C VAL A 185 18.16 -3.58 -20.90
N ILE A 186 19.49 -3.66 -20.84
CA ILE A 186 20.31 -4.46 -21.76
C ILE A 186 20.49 -5.92 -21.34
N CYS A 187 19.97 -6.31 -20.18
CA CYS A 187 20.30 -7.59 -19.55
C CYS A 187 19.61 -8.78 -20.19
N ALA A 188 20.26 -9.95 -20.11
CA ALA A 188 19.59 -11.21 -20.44
C ALA A 188 18.41 -11.46 -19.48
N GLN A 189 17.32 -12.04 -19.99
CA GLN A 189 16.09 -12.35 -19.23
C GLN A 189 16.31 -13.26 -18.00
N GLN A 190 17.48 -13.90 -17.90
CA GLN A 190 17.88 -14.76 -16.79
C GLN A 190 18.48 -13.97 -15.60
N CYS A 191 18.79 -12.69 -15.78
CA CYS A 191 19.36 -11.85 -14.71
C CYS A 191 18.26 -11.43 -13.71
N SER A 192 18.46 -11.72 -12.43
CA SER A 192 17.53 -11.38 -11.33
C SER A 192 17.48 -9.90 -10.93
N GLY A 193 18.08 -9.02 -11.72
CA GLY A 193 18.33 -7.62 -11.40
C GLY A 193 19.28 -6.98 -12.41
N ARG A 194 20.46 -6.54 -11.95
CA ARG A 194 21.46 -5.86 -12.77
C ARG A 194 22.34 -6.82 -13.58
N CYS A 195 23.03 -6.28 -14.59
CA CYS A 195 24.08 -6.94 -15.34
C CYS A 195 25.20 -5.96 -15.72
N ARG A 196 26.34 -6.49 -16.20
CA ARG A 196 27.43 -5.73 -16.85
C ARG A 196 27.43 -5.82 -18.38
N GLY A 197 26.48 -6.56 -18.98
CA GLY A 197 26.47 -6.92 -20.39
C GLY A 197 25.28 -7.79 -20.80
N LYS A 198 25.16 -8.08 -22.11
CA LYS A 198 23.94 -8.66 -22.72
C LYS A 198 23.81 -10.19 -22.60
N VAL A 199 24.82 -10.90 -22.07
CA VAL A 199 24.82 -12.38 -21.97
C VAL A 199 24.60 -12.86 -20.53
N PRO A 200 24.05 -14.07 -20.30
CA PRO A 200 23.78 -14.57 -18.95
C PRO A 200 24.99 -14.67 -18.01
N SER A 201 26.21 -14.81 -18.55
CA SER A 201 27.46 -14.77 -17.78
C SER A 201 27.84 -13.38 -17.24
N ASP A 202 27.08 -12.35 -17.62
CA ASP A 202 27.25 -10.96 -17.17
C ASP A 202 26.16 -10.53 -16.18
N CYS A 203 25.27 -11.43 -15.75
CA CYS A 203 24.32 -11.15 -14.68
C CYS A 203 25.03 -10.89 -13.34
N CYS A 204 24.61 -9.86 -12.63
CA CYS A 204 25.11 -9.54 -11.30
C CYS A 204 24.43 -10.37 -10.20
N HIS A 205 25.04 -10.39 -9.01
CA HIS A 205 24.40 -10.95 -7.82
C HIS A 205 23.10 -10.19 -7.47
N ASN A 206 22.11 -10.87 -6.87
CA ASN A 206 20.80 -10.29 -6.56
C ASN A 206 20.82 -9.15 -5.51
N GLN A 207 21.92 -9.06 -4.74
CA GLN A 207 22.23 -7.98 -3.79
C GLN A 207 23.00 -6.81 -4.42
N CYS A 208 23.34 -6.84 -5.70
CA CYS A 208 23.92 -5.69 -6.39
C CYS A 208 22.82 -4.67 -6.79
N ALA A 209 23.13 -3.38 -6.65
CA ALA A 209 22.19 -2.28 -6.90
C ALA A 209 22.53 -1.46 -8.15
N ALA A 210 23.71 -0.86 -8.23
CA ALA A 210 24.14 -0.06 -9.38
C ALA A 210 24.58 -0.92 -10.59
N GLY A 211 25.12 -2.11 -10.30
CA GLY A 211 25.79 -2.99 -11.27
C GLY A 211 26.87 -3.82 -10.57
N CYS A 212 27.76 -4.44 -11.34
CA CYS A 212 28.82 -5.30 -10.83
C CYS A 212 30.03 -5.37 -11.77
N THR A 213 31.17 -5.79 -11.24
CA THR A 213 32.36 -6.22 -12.01
C THR A 213 32.33 -7.71 -12.34
N GLY A 214 31.65 -8.51 -11.51
CA GLY A 214 31.53 -9.96 -11.60
C GLY A 214 30.24 -10.50 -10.94
N PRO A 215 30.04 -11.84 -10.92
CA PRO A 215 28.76 -12.44 -10.54
C PRO A 215 28.57 -12.64 -9.02
N ARG A 216 29.56 -12.37 -8.17
CA ARG A 216 29.49 -12.63 -6.72
C ARG A 216 28.96 -11.42 -5.94
N GLU A 217 28.51 -11.67 -4.71
CA GLU A 217 28.14 -10.62 -3.75
C GLU A 217 29.28 -9.68 -3.34
N SER A 218 30.54 -10.08 -3.57
CA SER A 218 31.74 -9.25 -3.42
C SER A 218 31.99 -8.29 -4.58
N ASP A 219 31.33 -8.52 -5.72
CA ASP A 219 31.70 -7.91 -7.00
C ASP A 219 30.76 -6.75 -7.38
N CYS A 220 29.79 -6.43 -6.52
CA CYS A 220 28.81 -5.38 -6.72
C CYS A 220 29.42 -3.97 -6.64
N LEU A 221 28.98 -3.05 -7.48
CA LEU A 221 29.38 -1.63 -7.42
C LEU A 221 28.80 -0.91 -6.20
N ALA A 222 27.53 -1.20 -5.88
CA ALA A 222 26.85 -0.74 -4.68
C ALA A 222 25.88 -1.83 -4.17
N CYS A 223 25.71 -1.94 -2.85
CA CYS A 223 24.86 -2.96 -2.23
C CYS A 223 23.39 -2.53 -2.14
N ARG A 224 22.47 -3.44 -2.48
CA ARG A 224 21.02 -3.20 -2.53
C ARG A 224 20.41 -2.97 -1.14
N LYS A 225 20.78 -3.79 -0.16
CA LYS A 225 20.41 -3.59 1.26
C LYS A 225 21.62 -3.17 2.09
N PHE A 226 22.46 -4.12 2.51
CA PHE A 226 23.60 -3.84 3.38
C PHE A 226 24.94 -4.25 2.76
N ARG A 227 25.97 -3.46 3.02
CA ARG A 227 27.37 -3.84 2.83
C ARG A 227 27.95 -4.37 4.14
N ASP A 228 28.28 -5.65 4.16
CA ASP A 228 28.98 -6.32 5.25
C ASP A 228 30.45 -6.49 4.84
N ASP A 229 31.29 -5.61 5.36
CA ASP A 229 32.69 -5.39 4.97
C ASP A 229 32.88 -5.22 3.44
N ALA A 230 33.22 -6.31 2.74
CA ALA A 230 33.41 -6.36 1.28
C ALA A 230 32.31 -7.11 0.52
N THR A 231 31.22 -7.51 1.19
CA THR A 231 30.13 -8.33 0.62
C THR A 231 28.78 -7.62 0.73
N CYS A 232 27.90 -7.81 -0.24
CA CYS A 232 26.53 -7.28 -0.20
C CYS A 232 25.53 -8.32 0.33
N LYS A 233 24.96 -8.08 1.51
CA LYS A 233 24.04 -9.00 2.21
C LYS A 233 22.63 -8.43 2.35
N ASP A 234 21.66 -9.33 2.48
CA ASP A 234 20.24 -8.98 2.62
C ASP A 234 19.90 -8.40 4.00
N THR A 235 20.59 -8.89 5.03
CA THR A 235 20.55 -8.43 6.44
C THR A 235 21.96 -8.46 7.02
N CYS A 236 22.23 -7.62 8.03
CA CYS A 236 23.45 -7.78 8.83
C CYS A 236 23.38 -9.05 9.70
N PRO A 237 24.54 -9.65 10.07
CA PRO A 237 24.60 -10.74 11.04
C PRO A 237 23.82 -10.39 12.34
N PRO A 238 22.83 -11.19 12.76
CA PRO A 238 21.97 -10.83 13.88
C PRO A 238 22.74 -10.85 15.20
N LEU A 239 22.32 -10.01 16.15
CA LEU A 239 22.99 -9.86 17.46
C LEU A 239 22.79 -11.04 18.41
N VAL A 240 21.80 -11.90 18.13
CA VAL A 240 21.49 -13.11 18.90
C VAL A 240 21.20 -14.29 17.97
N LEU A 241 21.55 -15.49 18.42
CA LEU A 241 21.29 -16.78 17.77
C LEU A 241 20.38 -17.63 18.66
N TYR A 242 19.52 -18.45 18.07
CA TYR A 242 18.75 -19.44 18.81
C TYR A 242 19.63 -20.66 19.10
N ASN A 243 19.89 -20.95 20.37
CA ASN A 243 20.64 -22.13 20.77
C ASN A 243 19.69 -23.34 20.93
N PRO A 244 19.84 -24.38 20.09
CA PRO A 244 18.95 -25.54 20.12
C PRO A 244 19.11 -26.44 21.36
N THR A 245 20.15 -26.22 22.17
CA THR A 245 20.44 -26.99 23.39
C THR A 245 19.82 -26.34 24.63
N THR A 246 19.93 -25.02 24.76
CA THR A 246 19.36 -24.25 25.88
C THR A 246 17.92 -23.79 25.63
N TYR A 247 17.47 -23.81 24.36
CA TYR A 247 16.20 -23.26 23.87
C TYR A 247 16.09 -21.73 23.99
N GLN A 248 17.21 -21.04 24.31
CA GLN A 248 17.28 -19.60 24.54
C GLN A 248 17.96 -18.85 23.38
N MET A 249 17.90 -17.51 23.42
CA MET A 249 18.55 -16.62 22.47
C MET A 249 19.91 -16.15 23.03
N ASP A 250 20.99 -16.81 22.62
CA ASP A 250 22.35 -16.49 23.03
C ASP A 250 22.95 -15.35 22.18
N VAL A 251 23.93 -14.62 22.71
CA VAL A 251 24.57 -13.49 22.00
C VAL A 251 25.48 -14.00 20.88
N ASN A 252 25.33 -13.46 19.67
CA ASN A 252 26.16 -13.81 18.52
C ASN A 252 27.54 -13.13 18.60
N PRO A 253 28.67 -13.87 18.62
CA PRO A 253 30.01 -13.28 18.57
C PRO A 253 30.31 -12.49 17.28
N ASP A 254 29.69 -12.88 16.16
CA ASP A 254 29.83 -12.21 14.85
C ASP A 254 28.67 -11.25 14.54
N GLY A 255 27.81 -10.95 15.52
CA GLY A 255 26.70 -10.01 15.37
C GLY A 255 27.18 -8.60 15.00
N LYS A 256 26.49 -7.96 14.04
CA LYS A 256 26.79 -6.59 13.60
C LYS A 256 25.52 -5.74 13.55
N TYR A 257 25.62 -4.52 14.07
CA TYR A 257 24.58 -3.51 13.98
C TYR A 257 24.43 -2.97 12.56
N SER A 258 23.22 -2.58 12.19
CA SER A 258 22.93 -1.89 10.93
C SER A 258 23.12 -0.37 11.08
N PHE A 259 24.11 0.19 10.41
CA PHE A 259 24.38 1.63 10.33
C PHE A 259 24.15 2.11 8.89
N GLY A 260 23.00 2.73 8.63
CA GLY A 260 22.56 3.08 7.28
C GLY A 260 22.46 1.83 6.40
N ALA A 261 23.26 1.79 5.33
CA ALA A 261 23.39 0.63 4.42
C ALA A 261 24.67 -0.19 4.68
N THR A 262 25.23 -0.15 5.90
CA THR A 262 26.47 -0.88 6.27
C THR A 262 26.30 -1.66 7.57
N CYS A 263 27.03 -2.77 7.71
CA CYS A 263 27.07 -3.57 8.93
C CYS A 263 28.33 -3.23 9.74
N VAL A 264 28.19 -2.90 11.02
CA VAL A 264 29.28 -2.47 11.92
C VAL A 264 29.26 -3.25 13.24
N ARG A 265 30.43 -3.59 13.78
CA ARG A 265 30.52 -4.31 15.07
C ARG A 265 30.06 -3.47 16.26
N GLU A 266 30.26 -2.16 16.20
CA GLU A 266 29.85 -1.19 17.22
C GLU A 266 29.20 0.01 16.53
N CYS A 267 28.18 0.62 17.16
CA CYS A 267 27.60 1.86 16.66
C CYS A 267 28.57 3.04 16.86
N PRO A 268 28.67 3.99 15.90
CA PRO A 268 29.52 5.17 16.07
C PRO A 268 29.15 6.01 17.30
N HIS A 269 30.12 6.73 17.86
CA HIS A 269 29.88 7.62 19.00
C HIS A 269 28.75 8.64 18.71
N ASN A 270 27.87 8.85 19.69
CA ASN A 270 26.62 9.61 19.57
C ASN A 270 25.54 8.99 18.66
N TYR A 271 25.53 7.65 18.55
CA TYR A 271 24.39 6.87 18.09
C TYR A 271 23.85 5.98 19.23
N VAL A 272 22.60 5.57 19.09
CA VAL A 272 21.80 4.78 20.02
C VAL A 272 21.35 3.51 19.29
N VAL A 273 21.35 2.37 19.98
CA VAL A 273 20.96 1.06 19.46
C VAL A 273 19.44 0.86 19.58
N THR A 274 18.76 0.47 18.51
CA THR A 274 17.36 0.02 18.58
C THR A 274 17.25 -1.45 19.01
N ASP A 275 16.07 -1.87 19.48
CA ASP A 275 15.72 -3.29 19.75
C ASP A 275 16.02 -4.23 18.55
N HIS A 276 16.06 -3.70 17.32
CA HIS A 276 16.33 -4.43 16.09
C HIS A 276 17.80 -4.42 15.67
N GLY A 277 18.71 -3.87 16.49
CA GLY A 277 20.13 -3.79 16.19
C GLY A 277 20.49 -2.74 15.13
N SER A 278 19.80 -1.61 15.08
CA SER A 278 20.13 -0.48 14.19
C SER A 278 20.74 0.69 14.97
N CYS A 279 21.74 1.35 14.39
CA CYS A 279 22.36 2.56 14.92
C CYS A 279 21.58 3.80 14.47
N VAL A 280 20.82 4.43 15.37
CA VAL A 280 20.04 5.66 15.11
C VAL A 280 20.59 6.85 15.91
N ARG A 281 20.34 8.09 15.47
CA ARG A 281 20.82 9.29 16.20
C ARG A 281 19.95 9.69 17.39
N SER A 282 18.72 9.19 17.43
CA SER A 282 17.71 9.45 18.44
C SER A 282 16.68 8.33 18.37
N CYS A 283 16.04 8.03 19.49
CA CYS A 283 14.97 7.04 19.55
C CYS A 283 13.69 7.52 18.81
N ASN A 284 12.84 6.58 18.42
CA ASN A 284 11.51 6.86 17.90
C ASN A 284 10.62 7.47 18.99
N THR A 285 9.52 8.14 18.62
CA THR A 285 8.57 8.82 19.55
C THR A 285 8.02 7.94 20.67
N ASP A 286 8.06 6.63 20.49
CA ASP A 286 7.45 5.61 21.35
C ASP A 286 8.53 4.81 22.13
N THR A 287 9.78 5.29 22.07
CA THR A 287 10.98 4.75 22.74
C THR A 287 11.80 5.87 23.39
N TYR A 288 12.54 5.56 24.46
CA TYR A 288 13.44 6.50 25.16
C TYR A 288 14.86 5.95 25.27
N GLU A 289 15.83 6.86 25.34
CA GLU A 289 17.25 6.54 25.44
C GLU A 289 17.62 6.10 26.87
N VAL A 290 18.24 4.93 26.99
CA VAL A 290 18.73 4.34 28.24
C VAL A 290 20.16 3.86 28.01
N GLU A 291 21.07 4.23 28.90
CA GLU A 291 22.44 3.68 28.88
C GLU A 291 22.50 2.40 29.71
N GLU A 292 22.91 1.30 29.08
CA GLU A 292 22.93 -0.03 29.68
C GLU A 292 24.22 -0.75 29.26
N ASN A 293 25.07 -1.09 30.23
CA ASN A 293 26.41 -1.65 30.03
C ASN A 293 27.31 -0.79 29.12
N GLY A 294 27.21 0.54 29.21
CA GLY A 294 27.97 1.50 28.39
C GLY A 294 27.47 1.64 26.95
N VAL A 295 26.40 0.93 26.57
CA VAL A 295 25.73 1.07 25.27
C VAL A 295 24.42 1.83 25.46
N ARG A 296 24.25 2.91 24.72
CA ARG A 296 22.97 3.63 24.65
C ARG A 296 21.98 2.84 23.81
N LYS A 297 20.80 2.56 24.34
CA LYS A 297 19.73 1.79 23.72
C LYS A 297 18.39 2.52 23.75
N CYS A 298 17.53 2.26 22.78
CA CYS A 298 16.16 2.75 22.74
C CYS A 298 15.18 1.71 23.30
N LYS A 299 14.75 1.87 24.55
CA LYS A 299 13.70 1.02 25.16
C LYS A 299 12.32 1.61 24.95
N LYS A 300 11.29 0.78 24.80
CA LYS A 300 9.88 1.24 24.68
C LYS A 300 9.40 1.90 25.96
N CYS A 301 8.54 2.90 25.82
CA CYS A 301 7.96 3.64 26.95
C CYS A 301 6.73 2.93 27.54
N ASP A 302 6.55 3.04 28.86
CA ASP A 302 5.35 2.57 29.55
C ASP A 302 4.17 3.54 29.34
N GLY A 303 3.56 3.41 28.16
CA GLY A 303 2.60 4.34 27.59
C GLY A 303 3.29 5.41 26.74
N LEU A 304 2.77 6.64 26.78
CA LEU A 304 3.40 7.77 26.10
C LEU A 304 4.79 8.07 26.66
N CYS A 305 5.77 8.32 25.78
CA CYS A 305 7.12 8.68 26.16
C CYS A 305 7.21 10.04 26.85
N SER A 306 8.32 10.25 27.56
CA SER A 306 8.51 11.39 28.46
C SER A 306 8.73 12.72 27.73
N LYS A 307 7.66 13.28 27.15
CA LYS A 307 7.66 14.63 26.58
C LYS A 307 7.54 15.66 27.71
N VAL A 308 8.64 16.37 27.96
CA VAL A 308 8.66 17.56 28.83
C VAL A 308 8.15 18.76 28.04
N CYS A 309 7.23 19.51 28.64
CA CYS A 309 6.63 20.71 28.06
C CYS A 309 6.67 21.87 29.06
N ASN A 310 6.80 23.11 28.60
CA ASN A 310 6.81 24.26 29.50
C ASN A 310 5.41 24.50 30.08
N GLY A 311 5.34 24.79 31.38
CA GLY A 311 4.13 25.28 32.04
C GLY A 311 3.99 26.79 31.94
N ILE A 312 2.89 27.30 32.48
CA ILE A 312 2.64 28.74 32.61
C ILE A 312 3.80 29.40 33.35
N GLY A 313 4.23 30.58 32.87
CA GLY A 313 5.36 31.33 33.41
C GLY A 313 6.73 30.95 32.83
N ILE A 314 6.87 29.83 32.10
CA ILE A 314 8.14 29.32 31.59
C ILE A 314 8.19 29.31 30.05
N GLY A 315 9.35 29.66 29.49
CA GLY A 315 9.59 29.66 28.04
C GLY A 315 8.62 30.57 27.28
N GLU A 316 7.99 30.04 26.23
CA GLU A 316 6.99 30.72 25.39
C GLU A 316 5.71 31.11 26.16
N LEU A 317 5.44 30.50 27.32
CA LEU A 317 4.29 30.79 28.16
C LEU A 317 4.60 31.82 29.27
N LYS A 318 5.76 32.48 29.21
CA LYS A 318 6.19 33.54 30.14
C LYS A 318 5.34 34.79 29.94
N GLY A 319 4.63 35.22 30.99
CA GLY A 319 3.71 36.37 30.96
C GLY A 319 2.25 36.02 30.64
N ILE A 320 1.94 34.75 30.34
CA ILE A 320 0.57 34.27 30.20
C ILE A 320 -0.02 33.96 31.60
N LEU A 321 -1.29 34.27 31.82
CA LEU A 321 -1.97 34.13 33.12
C LEU A 321 -2.71 32.79 33.30
N SER A 322 -3.17 32.17 32.22
CA SER A 322 -3.99 30.96 32.24
C SER A 322 -3.77 30.12 30.98
N ILE A 323 -4.00 28.82 31.10
CA ILE A 323 -4.30 27.96 29.95
C ILE A 323 -5.58 28.50 29.26
N ASN A 324 -5.59 28.52 27.93
CA ASN A 324 -6.64 29.12 27.11
C ASN A 324 -6.74 28.44 25.73
N ALA A 325 -7.71 28.84 24.89
CA ALA A 325 -7.94 28.23 23.58
C ALA A 325 -6.75 28.29 22.61
N THR A 326 -5.83 29.25 22.80
CA THR A 326 -4.68 29.50 21.93
C THR A 326 -3.45 28.68 22.34
N ASN A 327 -3.23 28.45 23.64
CA ASN A 327 -2.03 27.75 24.15
C ASN A 327 -2.25 26.28 24.50
N ILE A 328 -3.50 25.83 24.67
CA ILE A 328 -3.84 24.45 25.09
C ILE A 328 -3.22 23.37 24.21
N ASP A 329 -3.10 23.60 22.89
CA ASP A 329 -2.58 22.60 21.94
C ASP A 329 -1.06 22.36 22.11
N SER A 330 -0.32 23.28 22.76
CA SER A 330 1.11 23.07 23.10
C SER A 330 1.32 21.92 24.10
N PHE A 331 0.31 21.66 24.95
CA PHE A 331 0.32 20.59 25.94
C PHE A 331 0.02 19.19 25.34
N LYS A 332 -0.19 19.10 24.02
CA LYS A 332 -0.50 17.83 23.34
C LYS A 332 0.62 16.79 23.49
N ASN A 333 0.25 15.61 23.96
CA ASN A 333 1.13 14.47 24.27
C ASN A 333 2.20 14.77 25.34
N CYS A 334 1.98 15.75 26.23
CA CYS A 334 2.92 16.09 27.28
C CYS A 334 2.73 15.21 28.52
N THR A 335 3.77 14.50 28.94
CA THR A 335 3.72 13.69 30.17
C THR A 335 4.20 14.46 31.39
N LYS A 336 5.03 15.50 31.19
CA LYS A 336 5.68 16.24 32.26
C LYS A 336 5.61 17.74 31.98
N ILE A 337 4.96 18.50 32.85
CA ILE A 337 4.89 19.95 32.75
C ILE A 337 5.98 20.56 33.63
N ASN A 338 6.95 21.20 32.98
CA ASN A 338 8.00 21.99 33.60
C ASN A 338 7.51 23.43 33.81
N GLY A 339 6.92 23.70 34.97
CA GLY A 339 6.28 24.98 35.33
C GLY A 339 4.91 24.76 35.96
N ASP A 340 4.10 25.82 35.96
CA ASP A 340 2.79 25.84 36.64
C ASP A 340 1.63 25.52 35.68
N VAL A 341 0.50 25.08 36.25
CA VAL A 341 -0.75 24.79 35.53
C VAL A 341 -1.87 25.62 36.15
N SER A 342 -2.26 26.70 35.49
CA SER A 342 -3.31 27.63 35.95
C SER A 342 -4.51 27.64 35.01
N ILE A 343 -5.70 27.37 35.55
CA ILE A 343 -6.98 27.38 34.84
C ILE A 343 -7.93 28.34 35.54
N LEU A 344 -8.12 29.52 34.93
CA LEU A 344 -8.85 30.65 35.49
C LEU A 344 -10.16 30.92 34.71
N PRO A 345 -11.14 31.65 35.26
CA PRO A 345 -12.43 31.94 34.59
C PRO A 345 -12.31 32.52 33.18
N VAL A 346 -11.28 33.33 32.93
CA VAL A 346 -10.98 33.92 31.61
C VAL A 346 -10.73 32.87 30.52
N ALA A 347 -10.32 31.65 30.86
CA ALA A 347 -10.16 30.57 29.90
C ALA A 347 -11.48 30.20 29.20
N PHE A 348 -12.58 30.10 29.96
CA PHE A 348 -13.90 29.69 29.46
C PHE A 348 -14.77 30.86 29.02
N LEU A 349 -14.49 32.08 29.49
CA LEU A 349 -15.13 33.31 29.03
C LEU A 349 -14.50 33.87 27.75
N GLY A 350 -13.26 33.51 27.46
CA GLY A 350 -12.42 34.20 26.47
C GLY A 350 -11.88 35.53 27.00
N ASP A 351 -11.03 36.18 26.20
CA ASP A 351 -10.50 37.51 26.47
C ASP A 351 -10.50 38.37 25.21
N ALA A 352 -11.27 39.45 25.23
CA ALA A 352 -11.36 40.42 24.14
C ALA A 352 -10.07 41.25 23.96
N PHE A 353 -9.24 41.42 25.01
CA PHE A 353 -8.01 42.21 24.94
C PHE A 353 -6.92 41.48 24.16
N THR A 354 -6.62 40.22 24.52
CA THR A 354 -5.70 39.35 23.76
C THR A 354 -6.35 38.74 22.50
N LYS A 355 -7.65 38.98 22.26
CA LYS A 355 -8.47 38.34 21.20
C LYS A 355 -8.52 36.81 21.31
N THR A 356 -8.39 36.29 22.53
CA THR A 356 -8.44 34.85 22.82
C THR A 356 -9.88 34.36 22.87
N LEU A 357 -10.22 33.35 22.07
CA LEU A 357 -11.54 32.73 22.09
C LEU A 357 -11.79 31.91 23.38
N PRO A 358 -13.05 31.68 23.76
CA PRO A 358 -13.42 30.71 24.80
C PRO A 358 -12.81 29.32 24.54
N LEU A 359 -12.26 28.70 25.59
CA LEU A 359 -11.75 27.34 25.57
C LEU A 359 -12.91 26.32 25.51
N ASP A 360 -12.96 25.51 24.45
CA ASP A 360 -13.81 24.32 24.40
C ASP A 360 -13.43 23.36 25.55
N PRO A 361 -14.36 23.02 26.46
CA PRO A 361 -14.14 22.03 27.51
C PRO A 361 -13.49 20.74 27.04
N LYS A 362 -13.80 20.25 25.84
CA LYS A 362 -13.22 18.99 25.30
C LYS A 362 -11.71 19.07 25.11
N LYS A 363 -11.14 20.25 24.86
CA LYS A 363 -9.69 20.40 24.73
C LYS A 363 -8.92 20.14 26.03
N LEU A 364 -9.60 20.10 27.19
CA LEU A 364 -8.96 19.74 28.46
C LEU A 364 -8.48 18.27 28.49
N ASP A 365 -9.03 17.38 27.65
CA ASP A 365 -8.57 15.99 27.51
C ASP A 365 -7.07 15.87 27.15
N VAL A 366 -6.46 16.93 26.61
CA VAL A 366 -5.00 17.02 26.39
C VAL A 366 -4.20 16.68 27.65
N PHE A 367 -4.66 17.11 28.83
CA PHE A 367 -3.95 16.87 30.09
C PHE A 367 -4.03 15.42 30.59
N LYS A 368 -4.89 14.55 30.04
CA LYS A 368 -4.94 13.11 30.41
C LYS A 368 -3.63 12.37 30.17
N THR A 369 -2.73 12.97 29.39
CA THR A 369 -1.39 12.45 29.10
C THR A 369 -0.35 12.82 30.17
N VAL A 370 -0.64 13.79 31.06
CA VAL A 370 0.28 14.30 32.09
C VAL A 370 0.35 13.37 33.30
N LYS A 371 1.57 12.97 33.67
CA LYS A 371 1.92 12.21 34.88
C LYS A 371 2.63 13.07 35.94
N GLU A 372 3.35 14.14 35.55
CA GLU A 372 4.09 15.01 36.50
C GLU A 372 3.88 16.51 36.21
N ILE A 373 3.67 17.31 37.26
CA ILE A 373 3.76 18.78 37.25
C ILE A 373 4.91 19.20 38.19
N THR A 374 5.87 19.99 37.72
CA THR A 374 7.01 20.42 38.56
C THR A 374 6.69 21.62 39.46
N GLY A 375 5.75 22.47 39.05
CA GLY A 375 5.26 23.63 39.79
C GLY A 375 3.99 23.34 40.58
N PHE A 376 3.04 24.27 40.55
CA PHE A 376 1.72 24.13 41.17
C PHE A 376 0.58 23.86 40.16
N LEU A 377 -0.52 23.29 40.66
CA LEU A 377 -1.80 23.13 39.95
C LEU A 377 -2.88 24.02 40.59
N LEU A 378 -3.39 24.99 39.83
CA LEU A 378 -4.41 25.95 40.24
C LEU A 378 -5.63 25.87 39.32
N ILE A 379 -6.79 25.55 39.90
CA ILE A 379 -8.07 25.47 39.20
C ILE A 379 -9.09 26.37 39.92
N GLN A 380 -9.44 27.49 39.29
CA GLN A 380 -10.44 28.47 39.77
C GLN A 380 -11.69 28.50 38.88
N ALA A 381 -11.66 27.83 37.73
CA ALA A 381 -12.82 27.57 36.90
C ALA A 381 -12.72 26.18 36.27
N TRP A 382 -13.86 25.57 36.03
CA TRP A 382 -14.00 24.25 35.44
C TRP A 382 -15.35 24.15 34.70
N PRO A 383 -15.52 23.27 33.70
CA PRO A 383 -16.80 23.13 33.00
C PRO A 383 -17.93 22.76 33.96
N ASP A 384 -19.05 23.51 33.89
CA ASP A 384 -20.22 23.35 34.76
C ASP A 384 -20.90 21.98 34.68
N ASN A 385 -20.66 21.23 33.60
CA ASN A 385 -21.18 19.90 33.33
C ASN A 385 -20.26 18.76 33.80
N ALA A 386 -19.04 19.05 34.28
CA ALA A 386 -18.10 18.04 34.73
C ALA A 386 -18.29 17.72 36.23
N THR A 387 -18.37 16.44 36.57
CA THR A 387 -18.52 15.97 37.96
C THR A 387 -17.22 15.92 38.74
N ASP A 388 -16.07 15.89 38.05
CA ASP A 388 -14.72 15.79 38.62
C ASP A 388 -13.66 16.49 37.75
N LEU A 389 -12.38 16.33 38.10
CA LEU A 389 -11.24 16.85 37.34
C LEU A 389 -10.65 15.81 36.34
N TYR A 390 -11.51 15.11 35.59
CA TYR A 390 -11.16 14.04 34.63
C TYR A 390 -9.88 14.23 33.81
N ALA A 391 -9.56 15.48 33.44
CA ALA A 391 -8.36 15.83 32.67
C ALA A 391 -7.04 15.48 33.39
N PHE A 392 -7.04 15.38 34.71
CA PHE A 392 -5.87 15.10 35.54
C PHE A 392 -5.92 13.72 36.21
N GLU A 393 -6.75 12.79 35.70
CA GLU A 393 -6.92 11.44 36.26
C GLU A 393 -5.63 10.60 36.32
N ASN A 394 -4.66 10.90 35.44
CA ASN A 394 -3.37 10.24 35.31
C ASN A 394 -2.20 11.00 35.95
N LEU A 395 -2.46 12.16 36.58
CA LEU A 395 -1.44 12.93 37.29
C LEU A 395 -0.97 12.14 38.52
N GLU A 396 0.33 11.83 38.57
CA GLU A 396 0.93 11.01 39.64
C GLU A 396 1.67 11.84 40.70
N ILE A 397 2.33 12.94 40.29
CA ILE A 397 3.19 13.76 41.15
C ILE A 397 2.99 15.27 40.88
N ILE A 398 2.83 16.06 41.94
CA ILE A 398 2.94 17.53 41.93
C ILE A 398 4.16 17.92 42.77
N ARG A 399 5.20 18.51 42.20
CA ARG A 399 6.44 18.79 42.95
C ARG A 399 6.46 20.10 43.72
N GLY A 400 5.57 21.06 43.43
CA GLY A 400 5.46 22.30 44.20
C GLY A 400 6.73 23.16 44.24
N ARG A 401 7.64 23.05 43.26
CA ARG A 401 8.89 23.84 43.23
C ARG A 401 8.57 25.34 43.19
N THR A 402 7.63 25.70 42.33
CA THR A 402 6.86 26.94 42.36
C THR A 402 5.53 26.70 43.07
N LYS A 403 5.01 27.72 43.78
CA LYS A 403 3.81 27.64 44.62
C LYS A 403 2.95 28.89 44.44
N GLN A 404 1.63 28.74 44.37
CA GLN A 404 0.72 29.87 44.25
C GLN A 404 0.73 30.71 45.53
N HIS A 405 0.93 32.02 45.37
CA HIS A 405 1.28 32.97 46.44
C HIS A 405 2.46 32.52 47.35
N GLY A 406 3.36 31.67 46.84
CA GLY A 406 4.47 31.10 47.60
C GLY A 406 4.08 29.98 48.59
N GLN A 407 2.79 29.66 48.76
CA GLN A 407 2.30 28.71 49.76
C GLN A 407 1.75 27.41 49.15
N TYR A 408 0.84 27.49 48.17
CA TYR A 408 0.03 26.34 47.76
C TYR A 408 0.56 25.66 46.49
N SER A 409 0.73 24.34 46.50
CA SER A 409 1.10 23.54 45.33
C SER A 409 -0.11 22.91 44.63
N LEU A 410 -1.23 22.74 45.34
CA LEU A 410 -2.52 22.35 44.77
C LEU A 410 -3.62 23.27 45.29
N ALA A 411 -4.37 23.91 44.38
CA ALA A 411 -5.45 24.84 44.73
C ALA A 411 -6.70 24.61 43.86
N VAL A 412 -7.78 24.15 44.46
CA VAL A 412 -9.07 23.82 43.81
C VAL A 412 -10.18 24.65 44.44
N VAL A 413 -10.64 25.70 43.75
CA VAL A 413 -11.43 26.79 44.35
C VAL A 413 -12.69 27.11 43.56
N ASN A 414 -13.83 27.19 44.25
CA ASN A 414 -15.11 27.70 43.74
C ASN A 414 -15.69 26.91 42.53
N LEU A 415 -15.50 25.60 42.50
CA LEU A 415 -15.98 24.71 41.44
C LEU A 415 -17.30 24.01 41.80
N LYS A 416 -18.02 23.50 40.78
CA LYS A 416 -19.29 22.77 40.94
C LYS A 416 -19.14 21.23 40.96
N ILE A 417 -17.90 20.73 40.92
CA ILE A 417 -17.55 19.30 40.95
C ILE A 417 -18.06 18.59 42.22
N GLN A 418 -18.35 17.30 42.12
CA GLN A 418 -18.80 16.41 43.20
C GLN A 418 -17.65 15.62 43.83
N SER A 419 -16.63 15.28 43.03
CA SER A 419 -15.42 14.56 43.43
C SER A 419 -14.17 15.23 42.83
N LEU A 420 -12.97 14.77 43.23
CA LEU A 420 -11.71 15.32 42.68
C LEU A 420 -11.26 14.54 41.44
N GLY A 421 -11.43 13.22 41.38
CA GLY A 421 -11.07 12.41 40.22
C GLY A 421 -9.55 12.18 40.00
N LEU A 422 -8.69 12.72 40.88
CA LEU A 422 -7.22 12.63 40.81
C LEU A 422 -6.66 11.23 41.16
N ARG A 423 -7.25 10.18 40.59
CA ARG A 423 -7.09 8.77 41.00
C ARG A 423 -5.67 8.19 40.91
N SER A 424 -4.77 8.83 40.15
CA SER A 424 -3.38 8.39 40.05
C SER A 424 -2.41 9.14 40.97
N LEU A 425 -2.87 10.17 41.71
CA LEU A 425 -2.02 11.06 42.49
C LEU A 425 -1.45 10.34 43.72
N LYS A 426 -0.12 10.28 43.80
CA LYS A 426 0.65 9.57 44.84
C LYS A 426 1.46 10.50 45.72
N GLU A 427 1.93 11.63 45.18
CA GLU A 427 2.89 12.50 45.86
C GLU A 427 2.60 13.98 45.56
N ILE A 428 2.63 14.80 46.63
CA ILE A 428 2.75 16.25 46.57
C ILE A 428 4.05 16.61 47.31
N SER A 429 5.16 16.78 46.57
CA SER A 429 6.51 16.83 47.15
C SER A 429 6.74 18.02 48.09
N ASP A 430 6.06 19.13 47.85
CA ASP A 430 6.22 20.39 48.59
C ASP A 430 4.94 21.27 48.39
N GLY A 431 4.71 22.22 49.28
CA GLY A 431 3.59 23.17 49.26
C GLY A 431 2.27 22.64 49.84
N ASP A 432 1.45 23.59 50.30
CA ASP A 432 0.16 23.32 50.94
C ASP A 432 -0.96 23.01 49.92
N VAL A 433 -2.03 22.39 50.40
CA VAL A 433 -3.24 22.06 49.60
C VAL A 433 -4.41 22.94 50.02
N ALA A 434 -5.01 23.67 49.08
CA ALA A 434 -6.20 24.50 49.27
C ALA A 434 -7.40 23.95 48.49
N ILE A 435 -8.46 23.53 49.18
CA ILE A 435 -9.70 23.03 48.55
C ILE A 435 -10.87 23.75 49.20
N MET A 436 -11.40 24.79 48.54
CA MET A 436 -12.42 25.64 49.18
C MET A 436 -13.52 26.18 48.27
N LYS A 437 -14.69 26.44 48.87
CA LYS A 437 -15.89 26.98 48.21
C LYS A 437 -16.54 26.05 47.19
N ASN A 438 -16.17 24.77 47.17
CA ASN A 438 -16.67 23.78 46.22
C ASN A 438 -17.99 23.16 46.74
N LYS A 439 -19.12 23.81 46.46
CA LYS A 439 -20.42 23.55 47.12
C LYS A 439 -20.95 22.11 47.02
N ASN A 440 -20.54 21.36 46.00
CA ASN A 440 -21.02 20.00 45.73
C ASN A 440 -20.02 18.91 46.15
N LEU A 441 -18.78 19.28 46.49
CA LEU A 441 -17.64 18.38 46.65
C LEU A 441 -17.72 17.59 47.96
N CYS A 442 -17.69 16.25 47.89
CA CYS A 442 -17.89 15.36 49.04
C CYS A 442 -16.64 14.58 49.51
N TYR A 443 -15.70 14.26 48.63
CA TYR A 443 -14.66 13.25 48.91
C TYR A 443 -13.35 13.83 49.47
N ALA A 444 -13.17 15.15 49.47
CA ALA A 444 -11.91 15.78 49.90
C ALA A 444 -11.57 15.52 51.40
N ASP A 445 -12.60 15.36 52.24
CA ASP A 445 -12.49 15.07 53.68
C ASP A 445 -12.46 13.55 54.00
N THR A 446 -12.28 12.69 53.00
CA THR A 446 -12.07 11.23 53.18
C THR A 446 -10.61 10.80 53.00
N MET A 447 -9.79 11.59 52.31
CA MET A 447 -8.36 11.33 52.10
C MET A 447 -7.52 11.72 53.31
N ASP A 448 -6.62 10.84 53.77
CA ASP A 448 -5.47 11.26 54.59
C ASP A 448 -4.39 11.88 53.70
N TRP A 449 -4.47 13.20 53.54
CA TRP A 449 -3.50 13.97 52.77
C TRP A 449 -2.05 13.85 53.29
N ARG A 450 -1.83 13.40 54.54
CA ARG A 450 -0.47 13.18 55.06
C ARG A 450 0.24 12.02 54.36
N SER A 451 -0.50 11.06 53.77
CA SER A 451 0.09 9.98 52.98
C SER A 451 0.62 10.45 51.61
N LEU A 452 0.26 11.67 51.17
CA LEU A 452 0.71 12.28 49.92
C LEU A 452 1.89 13.25 50.12
N PHE A 453 2.12 13.75 51.34
CA PHE A 453 3.10 14.80 51.61
C PHE A 453 4.49 14.24 51.87
N ALA A 454 5.47 14.70 51.09
CA ALA A 454 6.87 14.33 51.30
C ALA A 454 7.53 15.10 52.46
N THR A 455 6.95 16.24 52.89
CA THR A 455 7.48 17.04 54.01
C THR A 455 6.44 17.24 55.13
N GLN A 456 6.89 17.13 56.38
CA GLN A 456 6.02 17.22 57.57
C GLN A 456 5.47 18.64 57.84
N SER A 457 5.93 19.64 57.09
CA SER A 457 5.49 21.04 57.17
C SER A 457 4.26 21.37 56.32
N GLN A 458 3.84 20.47 55.42
CA GLN A 458 2.71 20.70 54.52
C GLN A 458 1.36 20.57 55.25
N ASN A 459 0.44 21.48 54.94
CA ASN A 459 -0.88 21.59 55.55
C ASN A 459 -2.02 21.57 54.52
N THR A 460 -3.21 21.19 54.97
CA THR A 460 -4.44 21.21 54.19
C THR A 460 -5.38 22.32 54.66
N LYS A 461 -5.98 23.03 53.70
CA LYS A 461 -6.99 24.08 53.94
C LYS A 461 -8.27 23.72 53.19
N ILE A 462 -9.02 22.79 53.80
CA ILE A 462 -10.29 22.28 53.27
C ILE A 462 -11.44 22.97 54.00
N THR A 463 -12.12 23.92 53.35
CA THR A 463 -13.16 24.75 54.00
C THR A 463 -14.26 25.19 53.02
N GLN A 464 -15.48 25.42 53.51
CA GLN A 464 -16.60 25.90 52.68
C GLN A 464 -16.98 24.99 51.49
N ASN A 465 -16.69 23.69 51.59
CA ASN A 465 -17.19 22.65 50.69
C ASN A 465 -18.50 22.05 51.25
N ARG A 466 -19.02 20.96 50.65
CA ARG A 466 -20.22 20.30 51.17
C ARG A 466 -19.95 19.61 52.51
N ASN A 467 -20.94 19.53 53.39
CA ASN A 467 -20.75 18.93 54.72
C ASN A 467 -20.61 17.40 54.64
N LYS A 468 -19.59 16.83 55.28
CA LYS A 468 -19.33 15.38 55.38
C LYS A 468 -20.57 14.56 55.79
N ASN A 469 -21.40 15.10 56.69
CA ASN A 469 -22.63 14.43 57.14
C ASN A 469 -23.73 14.42 56.06
N GLU A 470 -23.85 15.48 55.25
CA GLU A 470 -24.78 15.53 54.11
C GLU A 470 -24.32 14.58 52.99
N CYS A 471 -23.02 14.49 52.76
CA CYS A 471 -22.42 13.57 51.80
C CYS A 471 -22.66 12.10 52.21
N ALA A 472 -22.48 11.78 53.50
CA ALA A 472 -22.82 10.46 54.04
C ALA A 472 -24.32 10.14 53.89
N ALA A 473 -25.21 11.09 54.21
CA ALA A 473 -26.66 10.93 54.02
C ALA A 473 -27.05 10.73 52.54
N ALA A 474 -26.34 11.39 51.62
CA ALA A 474 -26.50 11.23 50.17
C ALA A 474 -25.80 9.99 49.59
N LYS A 475 -25.20 9.13 50.43
CA LYS A 475 -24.38 7.96 50.05
C LYS A 475 -23.15 8.30 49.18
N HIS A 476 -22.66 9.53 49.23
CA HIS A 476 -21.40 9.96 48.63
C HIS A 476 -20.24 9.65 49.59
N VAL A 477 -19.84 8.38 49.64
CA VAL A 477 -18.76 7.84 50.48
C VAL A 477 -17.86 6.92 49.65
N CYS A 478 -16.69 6.57 50.19
CA CYS A 478 -15.77 5.65 49.52
C CYS A 478 -16.36 4.23 49.38
N ASP A 479 -15.89 3.50 48.37
CA ASP A 479 -16.30 2.12 48.12
C ASP A 479 -15.83 1.18 49.25
N PRO A 480 -16.61 0.16 49.65
CA PRO A 480 -16.18 -0.85 50.63
C PRO A 480 -14.90 -1.63 50.28
N LEU A 481 -14.41 -1.54 49.05
CA LEU A 481 -13.13 -2.14 48.61
C LEU A 481 -11.93 -1.18 48.75
N CYS A 482 -12.16 0.10 49.05
CA CYS A 482 -11.10 1.04 49.41
C CYS A 482 -10.51 0.72 50.78
N SER A 483 -9.23 1.05 50.96
CA SER A 483 -8.58 1.12 52.28
C SER A 483 -9.09 2.32 53.09
N ASP A 484 -8.72 2.35 54.38
CA ASP A 484 -9.11 3.41 55.30
C ASP A 484 -8.35 4.74 55.06
N VAL A 485 -7.45 4.78 54.07
CA VAL A 485 -6.68 5.98 53.67
C VAL A 485 -7.54 6.96 52.84
N GLY A 486 -8.60 6.47 52.19
CA GLY A 486 -9.59 7.31 51.49
C GLY A 486 -9.73 7.06 49.99
N CYS A 487 -10.43 7.98 49.33
CA CYS A 487 -10.76 7.90 47.91
C CYS A 487 -10.95 9.27 47.25
N TRP A 488 -10.74 9.32 45.95
CA TRP A 488 -10.84 10.50 45.10
C TRP A 488 -12.25 10.76 44.53
N GLY A 489 -13.19 9.84 44.77
CA GLY A 489 -14.53 9.78 44.16
C GLY A 489 -15.25 8.45 44.47
N PRO A 490 -16.43 8.20 43.88
CA PRO A 490 -17.22 7.00 44.12
C PRO A 490 -16.69 5.76 43.36
N GLY A 491 -16.81 4.58 43.97
CA GLY A 491 -16.53 3.29 43.31
C GLY A 491 -15.06 2.84 43.35
N PRO A 492 -14.77 1.58 42.93
CA PRO A 492 -13.49 0.90 43.17
C PRO A 492 -12.32 1.45 42.35
N PHE A 493 -12.58 2.25 41.30
CA PHE A 493 -11.57 2.92 40.46
C PHE A 493 -11.01 4.22 41.06
N HIS A 494 -11.56 4.68 42.19
CA HIS A 494 -11.21 5.95 42.83
C HIS A 494 -10.60 5.80 44.23
N CYS A 495 -10.43 4.57 44.73
CA CYS A 495 -9.71 4.32 45.98
C CYS A 495 -8.24 4.76 45.86
N PHE A 496 -7.65 5.32 46.92
CA PHE A 496 -6.22 5.61 46.94
C PHE A 496 -5.36 4.34 47.04
N SER A 497 -5.83 3.37 47.83
CA SER A 497 -5.31 2.00 47.84
C SER A 497 -6.43 1.01 48.15
N CYS A 498 -6.24 -0.24 47.75
CA CYS A 498 -7.24 -1.30 47.87
C CYS A 498 -7.14 -2.03 49.21
N ARG A 499 -8.28 -2.47 49.75
CA ARG A 499 -8.36 -3.30 50.98
C ARG A 499 -8.00 -4.76 50.75
N PHE A 500 -8.09 -5.24 49.50
CA PHE A 500 -7.79 -6.63 49.11
C PHE A 500 -6.76 -6.66 47.96
N PHE A 501 -7.21 -6.57 46.70
CA PHE A 501 -6.33 -6.65 45.54
C PHE A 501 -6.55 -5.49 44.55
N ASP A 502 -5.48 -5.13 43.83
CA ASP A 502 -5.50 -4.19 42.70
C ASP A 502 -5.45 -4.95 41.36
N ARG A 503 -6.45 -4.70 40.51
CA ARG A 503 -6.47 -5.07 39.09
C ARG A 503 -6.45 -3.80 38.25
N GLN A 504 -5.27 -3.41 37.75
CA GLN A 504 -5.12 -2.29 36.79
C GLN A 504 -5.74 -0.95 37.25
N LYS A 505 -5.62 -0.60 38.53
CA LYS A 505 -6.27 0.55 39.22
C LYS A 505 -7.77 0.35 39.55
N GLU A 506 -8.28 -0.89 39.54
CA GLU A 506 -9.58 -1.25 40.12
C GLU A 506 -9.38 -2.10 41.38
N CYS A 507 -9.99 -1.72 42.49
CA CYS A 507 -9.97 -2.54 43.71
C CYS A 507 -10.97 -3.70 43.61
N VAL A 508 -10.46 -4.94 43.71
CA VAL A 508 -11.24 -6.18 43.56
C VAL A 508 -11.11 -7.10 44.78
N LYS A 509 -12.15 -7.91 45.03
CA LYS A 509 -12.19 -8.83 46.19
C LYS A 509 -11.27 -10.04 46.06
N GLN A 510 -10.99 -10.49 44.84
CA GLN A 510 -10.19 -11.67 44.53
C GLN A 510 -9.65 -11.58 43.08
N CYS A 511 -8.48 -12.15 42.83
CA CYS A 511 -7.94 -12.32 41.48
C CYS A 511 -8.50 -13.57 40.78
N ASN A 512 -8.44 -13.60 39.45
CA ASN A 512 -8.98 -14.67 38.59
C ASN A 512 -8.04 -15.90 38.52
N ILE A 513 -7.65 -16.44 39.67
CA ILE A 513 -6.68 -17.55 39.75
C ILE A 513 -7.34 -18.87 39.32
N LEU A 514 -8.45 -19.24 39.96
CA LEU A 514 -9.16 -20.51 39.75
C LEU A 514 -10.36 -20.40 38.80
N GLN A 515 -10.94 -19.19 38.67
CA GLN A 515 -12.13 -18.89 37.87
C GLN A 515 -12.07 -17.45 37.38
N GLY A 516 -12.80 -17.12 36.30
CA GLY A 516 -12.79 -15.80 35.66
C GLY A 516 -11.80 -15.69 34.50
N GLU A 517 -11.98 -14.63 33.71
CA GLU A 517 -11.16 -14.30 32.53
C GLU A 517 -10.81 -12.80 32.53
N PRO A 518 -9.59 -12.39 32.09
CA PRO A 518 -8.44 -13.26 31.84
C PRO A 518 -8.01 -14.01 33.10
N ARG A 519 -7.24 -15.09 32.96
CA ARG A 519 -6.65 -15.79 34.11
C ARG A 519 -5.46 -15.02 34.65
N GLU A 520 -5.33 -15.01 35.97
CA GLU A 520 -4.38 -14.17 36.70
C GLU A 520 -3.60 -14.99 37.72
N PHE A 521 -2.41 -14.51 38.07
CA PHE A 521 -1.68 -14.88 39.28
C PHE A 521 -1.62 -13.68 40.22
N GLU A 522 -1.45 -13.95 41.51
CA GLU A 522 -1.25 -12.92 42.53
C GLU A 522 0.24 -12.63 42.70
N LYS A 523 0.60 -11.34 42.77
CA LYS A 523 1.90 -10.91 43.29
C LYS A 523 1.76 -9.53 43.95
N ASP A 524 2.32 -9.35 45.14
CA ASP A 524 2.37 -8.08 45.86
C ASP A 524 0.97 -7.40 45.98
N SER A 525 -0.06 -8.18 46.32
CA SER A 525 -1.48 -7.80 46.34
C SER A 525 -2.06 -7.28 45.02
N LYS A 526 -1.44 -7.61 43.88
CA LYS A 526 -1.92 -7.29 42.53
C LYS A 526 -2.31 -8.52 41.74
N CYS A 527 -3.37 -8.38 40.96
CA CYS A 527 -3.80 -9.37 39.99
C CYS A 527 -3.06 -9.12 38.67
N LEU A 528 -2.16 -10.03 38.28
CA LEU A 528 -1.38 -9.95 37.05
C LEU A 528 -1.80 -11.05 36.07
N PRO A 529 -1.99 -10.77 34.77
CA PRO A 529 -2.47 -11.76 33.82
C PRO A 529 -1.41 -12.85 33.55
N CYS A 530 -1.88 -14.10 33.38
CA CYS A 530 -1.08 -15.18 32.82
C CYS A 530 -0.71 -14.90 31.36
N HIS A 531 0.34 -15.55 30.87
CA HIS A 531 0.72 -15.48 29.45
C HIS A 531 -0.37 -16.12 28.55
N PRO A 532 -0.65 -15.58 27.34
CA PRO A 532 -1.71 -16.10 26.47
C PRO A 532 -1.54 -17.57 26.05
N GLU A 533 -0.30 -18.08 26.06
CA GLU A 533 0.00 -19.48 25.75
C GLU A 533 -0.24 -20.44 26.94
N CYS A 534 -0.71 -19.96 28.10
CA CYS A 534 -1.09 -20.80 29.24
C CYS A 534 -2.50 -21.37 29.06
N LEU A 535 -2.64 -22.70 29.02
CA LEU A 535 -3.93 -23.38 28.93
C LEU A 535 -4.74 -23.17 30.22
N VAL A 536 -5.94 -22.61 30.09
CA VAL A 536 -6.87 -22.37 31.22
C VAL A 536 -7.20 -23.68 31.92
N GLN A 537 -6.93 -23.76 33.22
CA GLN A 537 -7.21 -24.96 34.03
C GLN A 537 -8.66 -24.94 34.55
N ASN A 538 -9.43 -25.98 34.22
CA ASN A 538 -10.82 -26.11 34.67
C ASN A 538 -10.92 -26.40 36.18
N SER A 539 -12.00 -25.90 36.79
CA SER A 539 -12.15 -25.74 38.24
C SER A 539 -12.23 -27.04 39.06
N THR A 540 -12.29 -28.22 38.42
CA THR A 540 -12.37 -29.53 39.09
C THR A 540 -11.08 -29.96 39.79
N ALA A 541 -9.94 -29.28 39.53
CA ALA A 541 -8.63 -29.68 40.04
C ALA A 541 -7.99 -28.73 41.06
N TYR A 542 -8.64 -27.62 41.44
CA TYR A 542 -8.10 -26.56 42.33
C TYR A 542 -6.74 -25.93 41.92
N ASN A 543 -6.25 -26.21 40.70
CA ASN A 543 -4.96 -25.73 40.21
C ASN A 543 -5.06 -24.33 39.57
N ALA A 544 -4.04 -23.50 39.79
CA ALA A 544 -3.85 -22.23 39.06
C ALA A 544 -3.48 -22.47 37.59
N THR A 545 -3.69 -21.45 36.74
CA THR A 545 -3.31 -21.51 35.31
C THR A 545 -1.82 -21.22 35.08
N CYS A 546 -1.23 -20.33 35.88
CA CYS A 546 0.19 -19.99 35.85
C CYS A 546 0.72 -19.66 37.25
N THR A 547 2.05 -19.64 37.41
CA THR A 547 2.75 -19.29 38.67
C THR A 547 3.48 -17.94 38.60
N GLY A 548 3.43 -17.25 37.47
CA GLY A 548 4.24 -16.06 37.20
C GLY A 548 4.04 -15.53 35.77
N PRO A 549 4.76 -14.46 35.39
CA PRO A 549 4.64 -13.81 34.09
C PRO A 549 5.48 -14.51 33.01
N GLY A 550 4.94 -14.65 31.80
CA GLY A 550 5.64 -15.25 30.66
C GLY A 550 5.29 -16.73 30.41
N PRO A 551 5.72 -17.29 29.27
CA PRO A 551 5.32 -18.64 28.82
C PRO A 551 5.84 -19.77 29.71
N ASP A 552 6.99 -19.59 30.34
CA ASP A 552 7.71 -20.57 31.16
C ASP A 552 6.98 -20.91 32.47
N HIS A 553 6.11 -20.01 32.93
CA HIS A 553 5.37 -20.12 34.18
C HIS A 553 3.94 -20.66 34.00
N CYS A 554 3.58 -21.12 32.81
CA CYS A 554 2.31 -21.79 32.54
C CYS A 554 2.28 -23.21 33.15
N MET A 555 1.19 -23.60 33.82
CA MET A 555 1.05 -24.97 34.34
C MET A 555 0.86 -26.01 33.22
N LYS A 556 0.38 -25.58 32.05
CA LYS A 556 0.33 -26.35 30.80
C LYS A 556 0.22 -25.39 29.62
N CYS A 557 0.84 -25.72 28.48
CA CYS A 557 0.77 -24.90 27.27
C CYS A 557 -0.54 -25.10 26.50
N ALA A 558 -0.99 -24.05 25.81
CA ALA A 558 -2.20 -24.04 24.99
C ALA A 558 -2.00 -24.62 23.58
N HIS A 559 -0.83 -24.37 22.97
CA HIS A 559 -0.48 -24.85 21.62
C HIS A 559 0.67 -25.86 21.66
N PHE A 560 1.93 -25.42 21.69
CA PHE A 560 3.12 -26.28 21.62
C PHE A 560 4.12 -26.00 22.74
N ILE A 561 5.05 -26.94 22.94
CA ILE A 561 6.12 -26.88 23.95
C ILE A 561 7.47 -26.87 23.23
N ASP A 562 8.26 -25.80 23.38
CA ASP A 562 9.64 -25.73 22.89
C ASP A 562 10.61 -25.65 24.08
N GLY A 563 11.07 -26.82 24.54
CA GLY A 563 11.88 -26.92 25.75
C GLY A 563 11.05 -26.52 26.98
N PRO A 564 11.46 -25.50 27.77
CA PRO A 564 10.67 -24.98 28.88
C PRO A 564 9.58 -23.99 28.43
N HIS A 565 9.56 -23.55 27.17
CA HIS A 565 8.73 -22.43 26.71
C HIS A 565 7.41 -22.90 26.07
N CYS A 566 6.28 -22.37 26.52
CA CYS A 566 5.01 -22.48 25.79
C CYS A 566 4.98 -21.57 24.57
N VAL A 567 4.84 -22.14 23.36
CA VAL A 567 4.91 -21.41 22.09
C VAL A 567 3.71 -21.69 21.19
N LYS A 568 3.26 -20.66 20.46
CA LYS A 568 2.17 -20.74 19.47
C LYS A 568 2.50 -21.62 18.25
N SER A 569 3.78 -21.76 17.94
CA SER A 569 4.29 -22.54 16.81
C SER A 569 5.78 -22.82 17.01
N CYS A 570 6.25 -24.00 16.63
CA CYS A 570 7.67 -24.37 16.75
C CYS A 570 8.61 -23.47 15.92
N PRO A 571 9.86 -23.23 16.38
CA PRO A 571 10.86 -22.44 15.65
C PRO A 571 11.09 -22.95 14.22
N ALA A 572 11.00 -22.06 13.22
CA ALA A 572 11.03 -22.44 11.81
C ALA A 572 11.81 -21.42 10.95
N GLY A 573 13.11 -21.67 10.74
CA GLY A 573 13.99 -20.79 9.97
C GLY A 573 14.64 -19.69 10.82
N VAL A 574 14.82 -19.93 12.12
CA VAL A 574 15.57 -19.03 13.02
C VAL A 574 17.07 -19.31 12.88
N LEU A 575 17.92 -18.29 12.87
CA LEU A 575 19.37 -18.50 12.80
C LEU A 575 19.89 -19.02 14.14
N GLY A 576 20.60 -20.14 14.11
CA GLY A 576 21.31 -20.73 15.25
C GLY A 576 22.82 -20.68 15.06
N GLU A 577 23.53 -21.46 15.88
CA GLU A 577 24.99 -21.57 15.84
C GLU A 577 25.53 -21.96 14.45
N ASN A 578 26.75 -21.49 14.13
CA ASN A 578 27.48 -21.78 12.88
C ASN A 578 26.72 -21.38 11.60
N ASP A 579 25.96 -20.28 11.65
CA ASP A 579 25.18 -19.72 10.52
C ASP A 579 24.12 -20.71 9.95
N THR A 580 23.68 -21.66 10.79
CA THR A 580 22.70 -22.69 10.40
C THR A 580 21.26 -22.27 10.72
N LEU A 581 20.32 -22.56 9.81
CA LEU A 581 18.90 -22.31 10.04
C LEU A 581 18.27 -23.45 10.85
N VAL A 582 17.81 -23.14 12.05
CA VAL A 582 17.10 -24.05 12.95
C VAL A 582 15.65 -24.20 12.48
N TRP A 583 15.26 -25.44 12.23
CA TRP A 583 13.89 -25.84 11.92
C TRP A 583 13.45 -26.91 12.92
N LYS A 584 12.26 -26.75 13.49
CA LYS A 584 11.59 -27.72 14.35
C LYS A 584 10.21 -28.09 13.80
N TYR A 585 9.74 -29.30 14.13
CA TYR A 585 8.40 -29.78 13.86
C TYR A 585 7.72 -30.18 15.18
N ALA A 586 6.39 -30.15 15.24
CA ALA A 586 5.65 -30.64 16.40
C ALA A 586 5.45 -32.16 16.31
N ASP A 587 5.75 -32.87 17.40
CA ASP A 587 5.40 -34.29 17.53
C ASP A 587 3.95 -34.52 17.98
N GLY A 588 3.56 -35.79 18.14
CA GLY A 588 2.20 -36.17 18.54
C GLY A 588 1.78 -35.74 19.95
N ASN A 589 2.72 -35.25 20.78
CA ASN A 589 2.46 -34.65 22.09
C ASN A 589 2.53 -33.12 22.06
N ALA A 590 2.60 -32.52 20.87
CA ALA A 590 2.82 -31.08 20.64
C ALA A 590 4.17 -30.53 21.15
N VAL A 591 5.18 -31.38 21.29
CA VAL A 591 6.55 -30.95 21.64
C VAL A 591 7.35 -30.66 20.36
N CYS A 592 8.12 -29.58 20.37
CA CYS A 592 8.91 -29.11 19.23
C CYS A 592 10.27 -29.83 19.14
N GLN A 593 10.36 -30.74 18.17
CA GLN A 593 11.54 -31.57 17.90
C GLN A 593 12.36 -31.01 16.73
N LEU A 594 13.69 -31.16 16.76
CA LEU A 594 14.58 -30.69 15.68
C LEU A 594 14.38 -31.48 14.37
N CYS A 595 14.35 -30.77 13.25
CA CYS A 595 14.45 -31.38 11.93
C CYS A 595 15.84 -31.99 11.68
N HIS A 596 15.91 -32.99 10.80
CA HIS A 596 17.18 -33.57 10.39
C HIS A 596 18.08 -32.52 9.68
N PRO A 597 19.40 -32.42 9.95
CA PRO A 597 20.24 -31.31 9.51
C PRO A 597 20.23 -30.99 8.01
N ASN A 598 20.11 -32.00 7.15
CA ASN A 598 20.04 -31.81 5.69
C ASN A 598 18.75 -31.09 5.21
N CYS A 599 17.76 -30.88 6.07
CA CYS A 599 16.44 -30.37 5.71
C CYS A 599 16.36 -28.84 5.78
N THR A 600 17.23 -28.19 4.99
CA THR A 600 17.48 -26.73 4.99
C THR A 600 16.27 -25.84 4.71
N ARG A 601 15.14 -26.40 4.27
CA ARG A 601 13.88 -25.68 3.97
C ARG A 601 12.72 -26.09 4.89
N GLY A 602 13.02 -26.77 5.99
CA GLY A 602 12.09 -27.29 6.99
C GLY A 602 11.66 -28.75 6.78
N CYS A 603 10.99 -29.29 7.79
CA CYS A 603 10.43 -30.65 7.81
C CYS A 603 9.02 -30.64 8.45
N LYS A 604 8.32 -31.77 8.33
CA LYS A 604 7.02 -32.05 8.97
C LYS A 604 7.06 -33.23 9.96
N GLY A 605 8.23 -33.84 10.14
CA GLY A 605 8.41 -35.08 10.89
C GLY A 605 9.89 -35.45 11.04
N PRO A 606 10.21 -36.56 11.73
CA PRO A 606 11.58 -37.00 11.99
C PRO A 606 12.33 -37.43 10.72
N GLY A 607 13.67 -37.43 10.82
CA GLY A 607 14.57 -37.98 9.81
C GLY A 607 14.52 -37.25 8.46
N LEU A 608 14.99 -37.93 7.41
CA LEU A 608 14.89 -37.45 6.03
C LEU A 608 13.49 -37.66 5.43
N GLU A 609 12.71 -38.59 5.97
CA GLU A 609 11.37 -38.94 5.50
C GLU A 609 10.34 -37.85 5.81
N GLY A 610 10.48 -37.17 6.97
CA GLY A 610 9.70 -35.98 7.30
C GLY A 610 10.06 -34.74 6.48
N CYS A 611 11.03 -34.82 5.56
CA CYS A 611 11.48 -33.72 4.71
C CYS A 611 11.05 -33.95 3.25
N PRO A 612 10.79 -32.89 2.46
CA PRO A 612 10.21 -33.04 1.13
C PRO A 612 11.07 -33.81 0.10
N ASN A 613 12.34 -34.08 0.41
CA ASN A 613 13.28 -34.85 -0.42
C ASN A 613 13.83 -36.08 0.34
N GLY A 614 12.96 -36.95 0.84
CA GLY A 614 13.35 -38.26 1.38
C GLY A 614 14.12 -39.11 0.35
N SER A 615 15.26 -39.67 0.75
CA SER A 615 16.26 -40.22 -0.18
C SER A 615 15.91 -41.60 -0.74
N LYS A 616 16.14 -41.80 -2.06
CA LYS A 616 16.33 -43.13 -2.67
C LYS A 616 17.72 -43.21 -3.32
N ILE A 617 18.59 -44.07 -2.78
CA ILE A 617 19.89 -44.45 -3.38
C ILE A 617 20.11 -45.95 -3.14
N PRO A 618 20.40 -46.74 -4.18
CA PRO A 618 21.08 -48.03 -4.04
C PRO A 618 22.40 -48.06 -4.83
N SER A 619 23.46 -48.59 -4.21
CA SER A 619 24.79 -48.72 -4.83
C SER A 619 24.91 -49.96 -5.72
N ILE A 620 25.17 -49.80 -7.01
CA ILE A 620 25.71 -50.87 -7.89
C ILE A 620 26.85 -50.31 -8.76
N ALA A 621 27.99 -50.02 -8.12
CA ALA A 621 29.16 -49.42 -8.80
C ALA A 621 29.83 -50.35 -9.85
N ALA A 622 29.53 -51.65 -9.84
CA ALA A 622 30.14 -52.63 -10.75
C ALA A 622 29.67 -52.53 -12.21
N GLY A 623 28.44 -52.05 -12.48
CA GLY A 623 27.88 -52.04 -13.83
C GLY A 623 28.45 -50.95 -14.76
N VAL A 624 28.98 -49.86 -14.19
CA VAL A 624 29.32 -48.64 -14.93
C VAL A 624 30.48 -48.84 -15.91
N VAL A 625 31.49 -49.64 -15.53
CA VAL A 625 32.68 -49.88 -16.37
C VAL A 625 32.33 -50.69 -17.62
N GLY A 626 31.48 -51.72 -17.49
CA GLY A 626 30.97 -52.49 -18.63
C GLY A 626 30.05 -51.67 -19.53
N GLY A 627 29.17 -50.85 -18.91
CA GLY A 627 28.28 -49.95 -19.64
C GLY A 627 29.03 -48.92 -20.49
N LEU A 628 30.09 -48.30 -19.95
CA LEU A 628 30.92 -47.34 -20.67
C LEU A 628 31.58 -47.94 -21.92
N LEU A 629 32.10 -49.17 -21.85
CA LEU A 629 32.73 -49.82 -23.00
C LEU A 629 31.71 -50.06 -24.14
N CYS A 630 30.51 -50.54 -23.80
CA CYS A 630 29.42 -50.70 -24.77
C CYS A 630 28.95 -49.36 -25.35
N LEU A 631 28.86 -48.30 -24.54
CA LEU A 631 28.47 -46.96 -25.00
C LEU A 631 29.48 -46.34 -25.97
N VAL A 632 30.79 -46.63 -25.84
CA VAL A 632 31.79 -46.19 -26.83
C VAL A 632 31.62 -46.91 -28.17
N VAL A 633 31.38 -48.22 -28.17
CA VAL A 633 31.13 -49.00 -29.40
C VAL A 633 29.83 -48.55 -30.09
N VAL A 634 28.75 -48.36 -29.32
CA VAL A 634 27.48 -47.82 -29.82
C VAL A 634 27.65 -46.38 -30.32
N GLY A 635 28.43 -45.55 -29.62
CA GLY A 635 28.75 -44.18 -30.03
C GLY A 635 29.50 -44.10 -31.36
N LEU A 636 30.45 -45.00 -31.61
CA LEU A 636 31.14 -45.12 -32.90
C LEU A 636 30.18 -45.57 -34.03
N GLY A 637 29.30 -46.54 -33.76
CA GLY A 637 28.26 -46.96 -34.70
C GLY A 637 27.29 -45.82 -35.04
N ILE A 638 26.81 -45.09 -34.03
CA ILE A 638 25.96 -43.91 -34.18
C ILE A 638 26.70 -42.80 -34.94
N GLY A 639 27.99 -42.56 -34.66
CA GLY A 639 28.81 -41.58 -35.39
C GLY A 639 28.88 -41.86 -36.89
N LEU A 640 29.11 -43.12 -37.29
CA LEU A 640 29.11 -43.53 -38.69
C LEU A 640 27.72 -43.43 -39.32
N TYR A 641 26.66 -43.80 -38.59
CA TYR A 641 25.27 -43.69 -39.04
C TYR A 641 24.83 -42.23 -39.24
N LEU A 642 25.13 -41.35 -38.28
CA LEU A 642 24.85 -39.92 -38.36
C LEU A 642 25.65 -39.26 -39.49
N ARG A 643 26.92 -39.64 -39.71
CA ARG A 643 27.73 -39.14 -40.83
C ARG A 643 27.11 -39.49 -42.19
N ARG A 644 26.53 -40.70 -42.35
CA ARG A 644 25.69 -41.04 -43.52
C ARG A 644 24.44 -40.16 -43.60
N ARG A 645 23.68 -40.02 -42.50
CA ARG A 645 22.41 -39.27 -42.44
C ARG A 645 22.59 -37.76 -42.75
N HIS A 646 23.73 -37.19 -42.36
CA HIS A 646 24.06 -35.77 -42.57
C HIS A 646 24.38 -35.43 -44.04
N ILE A 647 24.98 -36.38 -44.78
CA ILE A 647 25.25 -36.25 -46.22
C ILE A 647 23.95 -36.24 -47.03
N VAL A 648 22.96 -37.04 -46.62
CA VAL A 648 21.62 -37.08 -47.25
C VAL A 648 20.85 -35.78 -47.00
N ARG A 649 20.78 -35.30 -45.75
CA ARG A 649 20.06 -34.05 -45.39
C ARG A 649 20.57 -32.82 -46.17
N LYS A 650 21.88 -32.72 -46.45
CA LYS A 650 22.45 -31.60 -47.24
C LYS A 650 22.13 -31.64 -48.74
N ARG A 651 21.47 -32.69 -49.25
CA ARG A 651 20.99 -32.79 -50.65
C ARG A 651 19.49 -32.52 -50.81
N THR A 652 18.65 -32.86 -49.82
CA THR A 652 17.20 -32.56 -49.87
C THR A 652 16.87 -31.10 -49.62
N LEU A 653 17.51 -30.44 -48.64
CA LEU A 653 17.24 -29.03 -48.31
C LEU A 653 17.47 -28.10 -49.51
N ARG A 654 18.39 -28.44 -50.42
CA ARG A 654 18.72 -27.64 -51.60
C ARG A 654 17.75 -27.79 -52.78
N ARG A 655 16.70 -28.62 -52.66
CA ARG A 655 15.58 -28.69 -53.62
C ARG A 655 14.35 -27.88 -53.17
N LEU A 656 14.18 -27.64 -51.87
CA LEU A 656 13.02 -26.92 -51.32
C LEU A 656 13.16 -25.39 -51.35
N LEU A 657 14.34 -24.87 -51.69
CA LEU A 657 14.65 -23.43 -51.75
C LEU A 657 14.51 -22.83 -53.16
N GLN A 658 13.88 -23.53 -54.10
CA GLN A 658 13.83 -23.14 -55.52
C GLN A 658 12.39 -23.10 -56.10
N GLU A 659 11.37 -23.12 -55.24
CA GLU A 659 9.97 -23.34 -55.65
C GLU A 659 8.97 -22.34 -55.03
N ARG A 660 9.46 -21.17 -54.57
CA ARG A 660 8.65 -20.06 -54.02
C ARG A 660 9.10 -18.66 -54.46
N GLU A 661 9.51 -18.51 -55.72
CA GLU A 661 9.48 -17.23 -56.43
C GLU A 661 8.33 -17.23 -57.45
N LEU A 662 7.12 -16.78 -57.05
CA LEU A 662 6.18 -16.07 -57.92
C LEU A 662 4.95 -15.51 -57.15
N VAL A 663 4.33 -14.49 -57.74
CA VAL A 663 3.03 -13.85 -57.40
C VAL A 663 2.98 -12.96 -56.14
N GLU A 664 3.35 -11.71 -56.35
CA GLU A 664 2.62 -10.51 -55.88
C GLU A 664 2.14 -9.75 -57.14
N PRO A 665 1.27 -8.72 -57.07
CA PRO A 665 0.36 -8.30 -56.00
C PRO A 665 -1.10 -8.08 -56.53
N LEU A 666 -2.02 -7.60 -55.67
CA LEU A 666 -2.85 -6.40 -55.92
C LEU A 666 -3.83 -6.14 -54.76
N THR A 667 -3.89 -4.89 -54.29
CA THR A 667 -4.80 -4.38 -53.25
C THR A 667 -5.83 -3.40 -53.84
N PRO A 668 -6.95 -3.16 -53.14
CA PRO A 668 -7.71 -1.92 -53.31
C PRO A 668 -8.10 -1.22 -51.98
N SER A 669 -7.34 -1.39 -50.90
CA SER A 669 -7.39 -0.52 -49.70
C SER A 669 -6.01 -0.47 -49.02
N GLY A 670 -5.55 0.74 -48.68
CA GLY A 670 -4.14 1.05 -48.46
C GLY A 670 -3.62 1.00 -47.02
N GLU A 671 -3.99 -0.02 -46.23
CA GLU A 671 -3.46 -0.21 -44.87
C GLU A 671 -2.78 -1.58 -44.71
N ALA A 672 -1.72 -1.64 -43.89
CA ALA A 672 -0.79 -2.78 -43.86
C ALA A 672 -1.31 -3.96 -43.00
N PRO A 673 -1.25 -5.21 -43.49
CA PRO A 673 -1.83 -6.37 -42.80
C PRO A 673 -0.94 -6.89 -41.65
N ASN A 674 -1.15 -6.40 -40.44
CA ASN A 674 -0.59 -6.97 -39.21
C ASN A 674 -1.44 -8.15 -38.67
N GLN A 675 -1.78 -9.11 -39.52
CA GLN A 675 -2.84 -10.09 -39.26
C GLN A 675 -2.50 -11.55 -39.65
N ALA A 676 -2.20 -12.38 -38.63
CA ALA A 676 -2.54 -13.81 -38.59
C ALA A 676 -2.28 -14.43 -37.19
N HIS A 677 -3.24 -14.37 -36.27
CA HIS A 677 -3.20 -15.12 -34.99
C HIS A 677 -4.28 -16.21 -34.84
N LEU A 678 -5.22 -16.30 -35.79
CA LEU A 678 -6.30 -17.29 -35.77
C LEU A 678 -5.76 -18.70 -36.03
N ARG A 679 -5.89 -19.61 -35.06
CA ARG A 679 -5.49 -21.02 -35.19
C ARG A 679 -6.67 -21.86 -35.69
N ILE A 680 -6.51 -22.56 -36.80
CA ILE A 680 -7.46 -23.60 -37.23
C ILE A 680 -7.04 -24.91 -36.57
N LEU A 681 -7.89 -25.46 -35.71
CA LEU A 681 -7.64 -26.69 -34.95
C LEU A 681 -8.33 -27.88 -35.63
N LYS A 682 -7.68 -29.05 -35.59
CA LYS A 682 -8.29 -30.33 -35.97
C LYS A 682 -9.15 -30.86 -34.83
N GLU A 683 -10.23 -31.56 -35.15
CA GLU A 683 -11.06 -32.27 -34.17
C GLU A 683 -10.27 -33.34 -33.36
N THR A 684 -9.15 -33.85 -33.90
CA THR A 684 -8.22 -34.74 -33.18
C THR A 684 -7.38 -34.05 -32.11
N GLU A 685 -7.30 -32.72 -32.09
CA GLU A 685 -6.54 -31.96 -31.09
C GLU A 685 -7.34 -31.68 -29.81
N PHE A 686 -8.66 -31.85 -29.79
CA PHE A 686 -9.45 -31.52 -28.61
C PHE A 686 -10.56 -32.52 -28.30
N LYS A 687 -10.79 -32.75 -27.00
CA LYS A 687 -11.81 -33.67 -26.48
C LYS A 687 -12.92 -32.87 -25.81
N LYS A 688 -14.16 -32.99 -26.29
CA LYS A 688 -15.37 -32.58 -25.55
C LYS A 688 -15.55 -33.52 -24.35
N VAL A 689 -15.74 -33.00 -23.13
CA VAL A 689 -15.84 -33.77 -21.88
C VAL A 689 -17.27 -33.75 -21.34
N LYS A 690 -17.84 -32.57 -21.09
CA LYS A 690 -19.15 -32.41 -20.44
C LYS A 690 -19.89 -31.20 -21.01
N VAL A 691 -21.21 -31.30 -21.21
CA VAL A 691 -22.03 -30.13 -21.58
C VAL A 691 -22.07 -29.14 -20.41
N LEU A 692 -21.80 -27.87 -20.70
CA LEU A 692 -21.80 -26.76 -19.74
C LEU A 692 -23.07 -25.90 -19.85
N GLY A 693 -23.64 -25.79 -21.05
CA GLY A 693 -24.82 -24.99 -21.34
C GLY A 693 -25.29 -25.18 -22.79
N SER A 694 -26.55 -24.84 -23.07
CA SER A 694 -27.17 -24.97 -24.40
C SER A 694 -28.13 -23.80 -24.63
N GLY A 695 -27.93 -23.04 -25.70
CA GLY A 695 -28.77 -21.89 -26.05
C GLY A 695 -29.03 -21.78 -27.56
N ALA A 696 -29.64 -20.67 -27.99
CA ALA A 696 -29.95 -20.43 -29.39
C ALA A 696 -28.71 -20.49 -30.30
N PHE A 697 -27.59 -19.93 -29.84
CA PHE A 697 -26.34 -19.83 -30.62
C PHE A 697 -25.46 -21.08 -30.60
N GLY A 698 -25.84 -22.16 -29.90
CA GLY A 698 -24.99 -23.35 -29.83
C GLY A 698 -25.09 -24.15 -28.53
N THR A 699 -24.28 -25.21 -28.46
CA THR A 699 -24.02 -25.98 -27.24
C THR A 699 -22.58 -25.75 -26.80
N VAL A 700 -22.37 -25.43 -25.52
CA VAL A 700 -21.04 -25.20 -24.94
C VAL A 700 -20.61 -26.44 -24.16
N TYR A 701 -19.39 -26.93 -24.39
CA TYR A 701 -18.80 -28.08 -23.72
C TYR A 701 -17.55 -27.65 -22.92
N LYS A 702 -17.37 -28.21 -21.73
CA LYS A 702 -16.07 -28.33 -21.05
C LYS A 702 -15.24 -29.24 -21.95
N GLY A 703 -14.09 -28.76 -22.38
CA GLY A 703 -13.19 -29.49 -23.27
C GLY A 703 -11.75 -29.42 -22.81
N LEU A 704 -10.93 -30.25 -23.44
CA LEU A 704 -9.50 -30.34 -23.23
C LEU A 704 -8.81 -30.25 -24.59
N TRP A 705 -8.01 -29.21 -24.82
CA TRP A 705 -7.19 -29.07 -26.02
C TRP A 705 -5.78 -29.60 -25.75
N ILE A 706 -5.27 -30.39 -26.69
CA ILE A 706 -4.00 -31.13 -26.65
C ILE A 706 -3.30 -30.85 -28.00
N PRO A 707 -2.35 -29.89 -28.05
CA PRO A 707 -1.72 -29.46 -29.29
C PRO A 707 -0.97 -30.59 -30.02
N GLU A 708 -1.05 -30.62 -31.35
CA GLU A 708 -0.49 -31.71 -32.16
C GLU A 708 1.05 -31.80 -32.03
N GLY A 709 1.52 -32.80 -31.28
CA GLY A 709 2.95 -33.05 -31.02
C GLY A 709 3.43 -32.68 -29.61
N GLU A 710 2.57 -32.05 -28.81
CA GLU A 710 2.85 -31.72 -27.40
C GLU A 710 2.11 -32.67 -26.44
N LYS A 711 2.50 -32.67 -25.17
CA LYS A 711 1.80 -33.40 -24.08
C LYS A 711 0.96 -32.51 -23.18
N VAL A 712 1.06 -31.20 -23.35
CA VAL A 712 0.32 -30.20 -22.56
C VAL A 712 -1.17 -30.32 -22.83
N LYS A 713 -2.00 -30.19 -21.79
CA LYS A 713 -3.46 -30.26 -21.90
C LYS A 713 -4.08 -29.00 -21.29
N ILE A 714 -4.98 -28.35 -22.02
CA ILE A 714 -5.47 -27.00 -21.73
C ILE A 714 -6.99 -27.04 -21.51
N PRO A 715 -7.53 -26.47 -20.42
CA PRO A 715 -8.96 -26.47 -20.14
C PRO A 715 -9.66 -25.39 -20.97
N VAL A 716 -10.55 -25.81 -21.85
CA VAL A 716 -11.21 -24.95 -22.84
C VAL A 716 -12.73 -25.03 -22.75
N ALA A 717 -13.41 -23.96 -23.13
CA ALA A 717 -14.82 -23.98 -23.47
C ALA A 717 -14.95 -24.12 -25.00
N ILE A 718 -15.67 -25.12 -25.46
CA ILE A 718 -15.90 -25.41 -26.88
C ILE A 718 -17.35 -25.08 -27.19
N LYS A 719 -17.61 -23.99 -27.92
CA LYS A 719 -18.95 -23.57 -28.36
C LYS A 719 -19.20 -24.10 -29.76
N GLU A 720 -20.06 -25.11 -29.87
CA GLU A 720 -20.49 -25.71 -31.14
C GLU A 720 -21.73 -24.99 -31.68
N LEU A 721 -21.58 -24.35 -32.84
CA LEU A 721 -22.63 -23.58 -33.49
C LEU A 721 -23.62 -24.50 -34.20
N ARG A 722 -24.92 -24.18 -34.14
CA ARG A 722 -26.00 -25.05 -34.64
C ARG A 722 -26.28 -24.94 -36.14
N GLU A 723 -25.92 -23.82 -36.78
CA GLU A 723 -26.31 -23.50 -38.17
C GLU A 723 -25.15 -22.85 -38.93
N ALA A 724 -24.39 -23.64 -39.71
CA ALA A 724 -23.27 -23.16 -40.53
C ALA A 724 -22.89 -24.13 -41.68
N THR A 725 -23.82 -24.41 -42.60
CA THR A 725 -23.58 -25.27 -43.79
C THR A 725 -23.68 -24.51 -45.12
N SER A 726 -23.69 -23.18 -45.07
CA SER A 726 -23.67 -22.28 -46.23
C SER A 726 -22.24 -21.77 -46.51
N PRO A 727 -21.69 -21.93 -47.73
CA PRO A 727 -20.35 -21.41 -48.05
C PRO A 727 -20.20 -19.90 -47.87
N LYS A 728 -21.30 -19.13 -47.95
CA LYS A 728 -21.30 -17.68 -47.70
C LYS A 728 -21.18 -17.38 -46.20
N ALA A 729 -22.01 -18.04 -45.38
CA ALA A 729 -21.98 -17.91 -43.92
C ALA A 729 -20.61 -18.31 -43.34
N ASN A 730 -19.98 -19.36 -43.89
CA ASN A 730 -18.66 -19.81 -43.43
C ASN A 730 -17.56 -18.76 -43.63
N LYS A 731 -17.68 -17.86 -44.62
CA LYS A 731 -16.76 -16.72 -44.74
C LYS A 731 -17.04 -15.67 -43.65
N GLU A 732 -18.30 -15.28 -43.50
CA GLU A 732 -18.71 -14.25 -42.54
C GLU A 732 -18.34 -14.66 -41.09
N ILE A 733 -18.55 -15.93 -40.73
CA ILE A 733 -18.12 -16.52 -39.44
C ILE A 733 -16.59 -16.54 -39.30
N LEU A 734 -15.83 -16.72 -40.38
CA LEU A 734 -14.36 -16.70 -40.33
C LEU A 734 -13.80 -15.28 -40.17
N ASP A 735 -14.41 -14.29 -40.83
CA ASP A 735 -14.05 -12.88 -40.69
C ASP A 735 -14.36 -12.39 -39.24
N GLU A 736 -15.49 -12.80 -38.65
CA GLU A 736 -15.82 -12.53 -37.24
C GLU A 736 -14.91 -13.30 -36.25
N ALA A 737 -14.64 -14.58 -36.49
CA ALA A 737 -13.69 -15.36 -35.67
C ALA A 737 -12.26 -14.80 -35.73
N TYR A 738 -11.86 -14.22 -36.88
CA TYR A 738 -10.58 -13.53 -37.01
C TYR A 738 -10.49 -12.34 -36.05
N VAL A 739 -11.53 -11.50 -36.00
CA VAL A 739 -11.66 -10.40 -35.03
C VAL A 739 -11.57 -10.94 -33.60
N MET A 740 -12.30 -12.01 -33.25
CA MET A 740 -12.24 -12.61 -31.91
C MET A 740 -10.87 -13.17 -31.51
N ALA A 741 -10.05 -13.64 -32.47
CA ALA A 741 -8.69 -14.10 -32.21
C ALA A 741 -7.66 -12.97 -32.10
N SER A 742 -8.01 -11.77 -32.58
CA SER A 742 -7.18 -10.56 -32.57
C SER A 742 -7.24 -9.74 -31.28
N VAL A 743 -8.27 -9.93 -30.43
CA VAL A 743 -8.40 -9.15 -29.19
C VAL A 743 -7.31 -9.50 -28.18
N ASP A 744 -6.79 -8.47 -27.51
CA ASP A 744 -5.79 -8.62 -26.46
C ASP A 744 -6.08 -7.59 -25.36
N ASN A 745 -6.83 -8.03 -24.34
CA ASN A 745 -7.24 -7.21 -23.21
C ASN A 745 -7.54 -8.11 -22.01
N PRO A 746 -7.11 -7.77 -20.77
CA PRO A 746 -7.34 -8.62 -19.60
C PRO A 746 -8.83 -8.87 -19.29
N HIS A 747 -9.72 -7.95 -19.69
CA HIS A 747 -11.16 -8.01 -19.42
C HIS A 747 -12.00 -8.43 -20.64
N VAL A 748 -11.40 -8.99 -21.70
CA VAL A 748 -12.12 -9.54 -22.86
C VAL A 748 -11.62 -10.96 -23.14
N CYS A 749 -12.53 -11.90 -23.40
CA CYS A 749 -12.22 -13.32 -23.61
C CYS A 749 -11.75 -13.57 -25.05
N ARG A 750 -10.47 -13.92 -25.22
CA ARG A 750 -9.87 -14.18 -26.54
C ARG A 750 -10.30 -15.54 -27.10
N LEU A 751 -10.50 -15.61 -28.43
CA LEU A 751 -10.64 -16.90 -29.14
C LEU A 751 -9.27 -17.57 -29.28
N LEU A 752 -9.15 -18.82 -28.82
CA LEU A 752 -7.92 -19.61 -28.87
C LEU A 752 -7.70 -20.22 -30.27
N GLY A 753 -8.81 -20.63 -30.90
CA GLY A 753 -8.86 -21.24 -32.22
C GLY A 753 -10.28 -21.57 -32.67
N ILE A 754 -10.39 -22.03 -33.91
CA ILE A 754 -11.63 -22.43 -34.56
C ILE A 754 -11.46 -23.82 -35.20
N CYS A 755 -12.47 -24.67 -35.11
CA CYS A 755 -12.54 -25.94 -35.83
C CYS A 755 -13.62 -25.85 -36.91
N LEU A 756 -13.26 -26.28 -38.13
CA LEU A 756 -14.09 -26.20 -39.33
C LEU A 756 -14.33 -27.62 -39.87
N THR A 757 -15.22 -28.38 -39.22
CA THR A 757 -15.59 -29.74 -39.64
C THR A 757 -17.04 -29.76 -40.13
N SER A 758 -17.84 -30.76 -39.75
CA SER A 758 -19.29 -30.80 -40.05
C SER A 758 -20.08 -29.75 -39.27
N THR A 759 -19.54 -29.28 -38.15
CA THR A 759 -20.02 -28.12 -37.37
C THR A 759 -18.88 -27.13 -37.20
N VAL A 760 -19.21 -25.83 -37.12
CA VAL A 760 -18.22 -24.81 -36.72
C VAL A 760 -18.16 -24.79 -35.19
N GLN A 761 -16.96 -24.92 -34.64
CA GLN A 761 -16.73 -24.94 -33.21
C GLN A 761 -15.70 -23.86 -32.83
N LEU A 762 -16.06 -23.01 -31.87
CA LEU A 762 -15.22 -21.92 -31.35
C LEU A 762 -14.60 -22.34 -30.02
N ILE A 763 -13.30 -22.19 -29.87
CA ILE A 763 -12.55 -22.63 -28.68
C ILE A 763 -12.08 -21.40 -27.90
N THR A 764 -12.56 -21.22 -26.67
CA THR A 764 -12.18 -20.16 -25.72
C THR A 764 -11.60 -20.74 -24.42
N GLN A 765 -10.99 -19.91 -23.58
CA GLN A 765 -10.50 -20.32 -22.25
C GLN A 765 -11.67 -20.69 -21.32
N LEU A 766 -11.56 -21.81 -20.60
CA LEU A 766 -12.55 -22.19 -19.60
C LEU A 766 -12.49 -21.27 -18.38
N MET A 767 -13.60 -20.56 -18.07
CA MET A 767 -13.69 -19.68 -16.90
C MET A 767 -14.31 -20.43 -15.72
N PRO A 768 -13.55 -20.70 -14.63
CA PRO A 768 -13.94 -21.71 -13.65
C PRO A 768 -15.24 -21.40 -12.91
N TYR A 769 -15.52 -20.13 -12.62
CA TYR A 769 -16.72 -19.72 -11.86
C TYR A 769 -17.97 -19.48 -12.73
N GLY A 770 -17.93 -19.77 -14.03
CA GLY A 770 -19.06 -19.56 -14.94
C GLY A 770 -19.32 -18.08 -15.26
N CYS A 771 -20.59 -17.72 -15.51
CA CYS A 771 -20.97 -16.34 -15.78
C CYS A 771 -21.33 -15.54 -14.52
N LEU A 772 -21.19 -14.22 -14.61
CA LEU A 772 -21.36 -13.29 -13.51
C LEU A 772 -22.81 -13.24 -13.02
N LEU A 773 -23.80 -13.36 -13.91
CA LEU A 773 -25.23 -13.39 -13.53
C LEU A 773 -25.56 -14.54 -12.57
N ASP A 774 -25.04 -15.74 -12.82
CA ASP A 774 -25.33 -16.89 -11.96
C ASP A 774 -24.43 -16.87 -10.71
N TYR A 775 -23.19 -16.36 -10.83
CA TYR A 775 -22.29 -16.11 -9.69
C TYR A 775 -22.88 -15.14 -8.66
N ILE A 776 -23.45 -13.99 -9.08
CA ILE A 776 -24.04 -13.01 -8.15
C ILE A 776 -25.33 -13.52 -7.49
N ARG A 777 -26.07 -14.43 -8.13
CA ARG A 777 -27.24 -15.09 -7.55
C ARG A 777 -26.85 -16.12 -6.50
N GLU A 778 -25.84 -16.95 -6.78
CA GLU A 778 -25.33 -17.99 -5.87
C GLU A 778 -24.67 -17.38 -4.62
N HIS A 779 -24.06 -16.19 -4.73
CA HIS A 779 -23.26 -15.57 -3.67
C HIS A 779 -23.82 -14.24 -3.11
N LYS A 780 -25.06 -13.86 -3.44
CA LYS A 780 -25.64 -12.53 -3.14
C LYS A 780 -25.38 -12.01 -1.72
N ASP A 781 -25.50 -12.89 -0.71
CA ASP A 781 -25.41 -12.53 0.72
C ASP A 781 -23.95 -12.34 1.22
N ASN A 782 -22.96 -12.55 0.34
CA ASN A 782 -21.53 -12.43 0.61
C ASN A 782 -20.81 -11.39 -0.29
N ILE A 783 -21.55 -10.70 -1.17
CA ILE A 783 -20.98 -9.74 -2.14
C ILE A 783 -21.11 -8.31 -1.59
N GLY A 784 -20.00 -7.80 -1.07
CA GLY A 784 -19.89 -6.39 -0.64
C GLY A 784 -19.80 -5.40 -1.81
N SER A 785 -20.07 -4.12 -1.50
CA SER A 785 -20.17 -2.99 -2.45
C SER A 785 -18.91 -2.82 -3.31
N GLN A 786 -17.74 -3.02 -2.72
CA GLN A 786 -16.44 -2.95 -3.37
C GLN A 786 -16.33 -3.91 -4.56
N TYR A 787 -16.92 -5.11 -4.48
CA TYR A 787 -16.90 -6.09 -5.56
C TYR A 787 -17.78 -5.65 -6.73
N LEU A 788 -19.02 -5.21 -6.44
CA LEU A 788 -19.96 -4.71 -7.45
C LEU A 788 -19.35 -3.55 -8.27
N LEU A 789 -18.83 -2.52 -7.59
CA LEU A 789 -18.20 -1.38 -8.26
C LEU A 789 -16.92 -1.77 -9.02
N ASN A 790 -16.12 -2.71 -8.49
CA ASN A 790 -14.94 -3.22 -9.19
C ASN A 790 -15.30 -3.98 -10.47
N TRP A 791 -16.39 -4.76 -10.48
CA TRP A 791 -16.87 -5.43 -11.69
C TRP A 791 -17.40 -4.42 -12.72
N CYS A 792 -18.14 -3.37 -12.31
CA CYS A 792 -18.51 -2.27 -13.20
C CYS A 792 -17.28 -1.64 -13.90
N VAL A 793 -16.22 -1.33 -13.14
CA VAL A 793 -14.97 -0.78 -13.68
C VAL A 793 -14.30 -1.74 -14.68
N GLN A 794 -14.31 -3.05 -14.42
CA GLN A 794 -13.70 -4.04 -15.32
C GLN A 794 -14.48 -4.21 -16.62
N ILE A 795 -15.82 -4.27 -16.55
CA ILE A 795 -16.69 -4.34 -17.72
C ILE A 795 -16.54 -3.05 -18.55
N ALA A 796 -16.54 -1.87 -17.92
CA ALA A 796 -16.34 -0.60 -18.63
C ALA A 796 -14.96 -0.53 -19.32
N LYS A 797 -13.90 -1.09 -18.72
CA LYS A 797 -12.56 -1.21 -19.36
C LYS A 797 -12.55 -2.16 -20.55
N GLY A 798 -13.24 -3.31 -20.46
CA GLY A 798 -13.39 -4.23 -21.59
C GLY A 798 -14.15 -3.59 -22.76
N MET A 799 -15.22 -2.85 -22.45
CA MET A 799 -16.02 -2.15 -23.47
C MET A 799 -15.32 -0.95 -24.09
N ASN A 800 -14.57 -0.15 -23.32
CA ASN A 800 -13.71 0.90 -23.88
C ASN A 800 -12.68 0.34 -24.86
N TYR A 801 -12.12 -0.84 -24.59
CA TYR A 801 -11.21 -1.50 -25.53
C TYR A 801 -11.93 -1.94 -26.82
N LEU A 802 -13.19 -2.37 -26.76
CA LEU A 802 -13.99 -2.66 -27.96
C LEU A 802 -14.34 -1.37 -28.73
N GLU A 803 -14.67 -0.28 -28.05
CA GLU A 803 -14.88 1.07 -28.63
C GLU A 803 -13.61 1.55 -29.37
N GLU A 804 -12.44 1.49 -28.73
CA GLU A 804 -11.14 1.84 -29.33
C GLU A 804 -10.75 0.95 -30.54
N ARG A 805 -11.32 -0.26 -30.63
CA ARG A 805 -11.14 -1.19 -31.76
C ARG A 805 -12.27 -1.12 -32.81
N ARG A 806 -13.23 -0.20 -32.69
CA ARG A 806 -14.42 -0.07 -33.55
C ARG A 806 -15.31 -1.34 -33.60
N LEU A 807 -15.37 -2.08 -32.49
CA LEU A 807 -16.19 -3.27 -32.33
C LEU A 807 -17.45 -2.97 -31.48
N VAL A 808 -18.63 -3.35 -31.97
CA VAL A 808 -19.91 -3.18 -31.27
C VAL A 808 -20.40 -4.54 -30.79
N HIS A 809 -20.60 -4.72 -29.48
CA HIS A 809 -20.85 -6.03 -28.84
C HIS A 809 -22.28 -6.55 -29.03
N ARG A 810 -23.30 -5.67 -28.99
CA ARG A 810 -24.74 -5.96 -29.28
C ARG A 810 -25.48 -6.87 -28.30
N ASP A 811 -24.79 -7.61 -27.45
CA ASP A 811 -25.37 -8.43 -26.39
C ASP A 811 -24.55 -8.35 -25.09
N LEU A 812 -24.31 -7.13 -24.61
CA LEU A 812 -23.69 -6.93 -23.30
C LEU A 812 -24.76 -7.12 -22.20
N ALA A 813 -24.57 -8.15 -21.38
CA ALA A 813 -25.44 -8.54 -20.28
C ALA A 813 -24.62 -9.28 -19.21
N ALA A 814 -25.10 -9.36 -17.96
CA ALA A 814 -24.38 -10.05 -16.88
C ALA A 814 -24.13 -11.55 -17.15
N ARG A 815 -24.94 -12.18 -18.02
CA ARG A 815 -24.74 -13.56 -18.48
C ARG A 815 -23.57 -13.73 -19.48
N ASN A 816 -23.19 -12.66 -20.18
CA ASN A 816 -22.08 -12.62 -21.15
C ASN A 816 -20.82 -11.97 -20.55
N VAL A 817 -20.72 -11.94 -19.22
CA VAL A 817 -19.50 -11.65 -18.47
C VAL A 817 -19.12 -12.90 -17.69
N LEU A 818 -17.88 -13.37 -17.82
CA LEU A 818 -17.36 -14.57 -17.16
C LEU A 818 -16.44 -14.22 -16.00
N VAL A 819 -16.43 -15.07 -14.98
CA VAL A 819 -15.67 -14.86 -13.74
C VAL A 819 -14.42 -15.77 -13.74
N LYS A 820 -13.22 -15.17 -13.84
CA LYS A 820 -11.95 -15.92 -13.70
C LYS A 820 -11.58 -16.12 -12.23
N THR A 821 -11.75 -15.07 -11.42
CA THR A 821 -11.67 -15.08 -9.95
C THR A 821 -12.69 -14.10 -9.39
N PRO A 822 -13.02 -14.11 -8.08
CA PRO A 822 -13.94 -13.13 -7.49
C PRO A 822 -13.51 -11.67 -7.73
N GLN A 823 -12.20 -11.44 -7.89
CA GLN A 823 -11.61 -10.14 -8.18
C GLN A 823 -11.43 -9.84 -9.69
N HIS A 824 -11.66 -10.81 -10.59
CA HIS A 824 -11.34 -10.65 -12.03
C HIS A 824 -12.39 -11.25 -12.97
N VAL A 825 -12.93 -10.41 -13.86
CA VAL A 825 -13.95 -10.77 -14.86
C VAL A 825 -13.50 -10.47 -16.30
N LYS A 826 -13.96 -11.29 -17.26
CA LYS A 826 -13.75 -11.09 -18.72
C LYS A 826 -15.10 -11.09 -19.46
N ILE A 827 -15.29 -10.18 -20.40
CA ILE A 827 -16.44 -10.14 -21.32
C ILE A 827 -16.33 -11.28 -22.35
N THR A 828 -17.43 -11.96 -22.68
CA THR A 828 -17.51 -13.06 -23.65
C THR A 828 -18.57 -12.79 -24.72
N ASP A 829 -18.65 -13.65 -25.73
CA ASP A 829 -19.78 -13.73 -26.68
C ASP A 829 -20.05 -12.47 -27.53
N PHE A 830 -19.09 -11.55 -27.60
CA PHE A 830 -18.94 -10.57 -28.68
C PHE A 830 -18.65 -11.22 -30.06
N GLY A 831 -18.79 -12.55 -30.21
CA GLY A 831 -18.64 -13.27 -31.47
C GLY A 831 -19.79 -13.12 -32.46
N LEU A 832 -20.58 -12.05 -32.30
CA LEU A 832 -21.55 -11.49 -33.27
C LEU A 832 -21.31 -9.97 -33.45
N ALA A 833 -20.17 -9.47 -32.96
CA ALA A 833 -19.71 -8.11 -33.14
C ALA A 833 -19.08 -7.98 -34.53
N LYS A 834 -19.61 -7.05 -35.31
CA LYS A 834 -19.10 -6.74 -36.65
C LYS A 834 -18.31 -5.44 -36.57
N LEU A 835 -17.16 -5.43 -37.24
CA LEU A 835 -16.33 -4.24 -37.41
C LEU A 835 -17.13 -3.17 -38.18
N LEU A 836 -17.16 -1.94 -37.67
CA LEU A 836 -17.70 -0.80 -38.42
C LEU A 836 -16.70 -0.38 -39.52
N GLY A 837 -17.21 -0.05 -40.71
CA GLY A 837 -16.38 0.47 -41.81
C GLY A 837 -15.60 1.74 -41.46
N ALA A 838 -14.61 2.08 -42.27
CA ALA A 838 -13.74 3.24 -42.01
C ALA A 838 -14.51 4.56 -41.83
N ASP A 839 -15.59 4.72 -42.61
CA ASP A 839 -16.48 5.89 -42.65
C ASP A 839 -17.89 5.62 -42.04
N GLU A 840 -18.17 4.39 -41.61
CA GLU A 840 -19.48 3.98 -41.08
C GLU A 840 -19.54 4.16 -39.55
N LYS A 841 -20.59 4.84 -39.06
CA LYS A 841 -20.84 5.02 -37.62
C LYS A 841 -21.82 4.00 -37.02
N GLU A 842 -22.59 3.34 -37.88
CA GLU A 842 -23.77 2.56 -37.51
C GLU A 842 -23.83 1.28 -38.35
N TYR A 843 -24.41 0.22 -37.78
CA TYR A 843 -24.67 -1.03 -38.50
C TYR A 843 -26.17 -1.38 -38.49
N HIS A 844 -26.70 -1.78 -39.64
CA HIS A 844 -28.04 -2.35 -39.78
C HIS A 844 -27.99 -3.87 -39.97
N ALA A 845 -28.84 -4.63 -39.26
CA ALA A 845 -28.82 -6.10 -39.26
C ALA A 845 -29.98 -6.75 -40.03
N GLU A 846 -29.67 -7.71 -40.91
CA GLU A 846 -30.64 -8.55 -41.64
C GLU A 846 -31.21 -9.70 -40.78
N GLY A 847 -31.97 -9.35 -39.74
CA GLY A 847 -32.76 -10.31 -38.94
C GLY A 847 -31.99 -11.08 -37.85
N GLY A 848 -32.68 -12.08 -37.25
CA GLY A 848 -32.16 -12.93 -36.16
C GLY A 848 -32.87 -12.78 -34.81
N LYS A 849 -32.61 -13.72 -33.89
CA LYS A 849 -33.00 -13.60 -32.46
C LYS A 849 -32.10 -12.56 -31.77
N VAL A 850 -32.69 -11.71 -30.92
CA VAL A 850 -31.99 -10.56 -30.30
C VAL A 850 -32.38 -10.33 -28.84
N PRO A 851 -31.50 -9.75 -28.01
CA PRO A 851 -31.68 -9.62 -26.56
C PRO A 851 -32.53 -8.38 -26.18
N ILE A 852 -33.76 -8.27 -26.67
CA ILE A 852 -34.60 -7.04 -26.67
C ILE A 852 -34.58 -6.26 -25.35
N LYS A 853 -34.60 -6.94 -24.19
CA LYS A 853 -34.65 -6.29 -22.86
C LYS A 853 -33.35 -5.59 -22.42
N TRP A 854 -32.25 -5.82 -23.10
CA TRP A 854 -30.96 -5.15 -22.90
C TRP A 854 -30.67 -4.09 -23.98
N MET A 855 -31.39 -4.12 -25.10
CA MET A 855 -31.12 -3.29 -26.27
C MET A 855 -31.59 -1.83 -26.09
N ALA A 856 -30.90 -0.92 -26.77
CA ALA A 856 -31.33 0.46 -26.92
C ALA A 856 -32.53 0.59 -27.89
N LEU A 857 -33.32 1.66 -27.76
CA LEU A 857 -34.56 1.82 -28.52
C LEU A 857 -34.33 1.87 -30.04
N GLU A 858 -33.26 2.54 -30.49
CA GLU A 858 -32.85 2.58 -31.90
C GLU A 858 -32.46 1.20 -32.45
N SER A 859 -31.90 0.32 -31.61
CA SER A 859 -31.55 -1.05 -31.97
C SER A 859 -32.79 -1.96 -32.05
N ILE A 860 -33.82 -1.67 -31.24
CA ILE A 860 -35.10 -2.39 -31.27
C ILE A 860 -35.91 -1.98 -32.51
N LEU A 861 -36.09 -0.67 -32.73
CA LEU A 861 -36.96 -0.13 -33.80
C LEU A 861 -36.33 -0.14 -35.19
N HIS A 862 -35.04 0.20 -35.30
CA HIS A 862 -34.38 0.47 -36.59
C HIS A 862 -33.21 -0.48 -36.89
N ARG A 863 -32.96 -1.45 -35.99
CA ARG A 863 -31.83 -2.39 -36.05
C ARG A 863 -30.47 -1.70 -36.16
N ILE A 864 -30.35 -0.48 -35.63
CA ILE A 864 -29.13 0.31 -35.56
C ILE A 864 -28.29 -0.16 -34.37
N TYR A 865 -27.04 -0.52 -34.61
CA TYR A 865 -26.08 -0.89 -33.55
C TYR A 865 -24.84 0.00 -33.60
N THR A 866 -24.51 0.59 -32.46
CA THR A 866 -23.40 1.54 -32.23
C THR A 866 -22.77 1.32 -30.85
N HIS A 867 -21.60 1.92 -30.59
CA HIS A 867 -21.03 1.93 -29.23
C HIS A 867 -21.97 2.58 -28.19
N GLN A 868 -22.79 3.56 -28.59
CA GLN A 868 -23.79 4.18 -27.71
C GLN A 868 -24.98 3.24 -27.42
N SER A 869 -25.27 2.26 -28.29
CA SER A 869 -26.21 1.17 -28.00
C SER A 869 -25.63 0.11 -27.04
N ASP A 870 -24.32 -0.11 -27.07
CA ASP A 870 -23.63 -0.90 -26.05
C ASP A 870 -23.60 -0.18 -24.68
N VAL A 871 -23.49 1.16 -24.65
CA VAL A 871 -23.59 1.95 -23.40
C VAL A 871 -24.95 1.75 -22.72
N TRP A 872 -26.05 1.72 -23.48
CA TRP A 872 -27.37 1.39 -22.94
C TRP A 872 -27.40 -0.01 -22.33
N SER A 873 -26.83 -0.98 -23.04
CA SER A 873 -26.73 -2.39 -22.62
C SER A 873 -25.85 -2.54 -21.38
N TYR A 874 -24.79 -1.73 -21.25
CA TYR A 874 -23.98 -1.59 -20.04
C TYR A 874 -24.81 -1.04 -18.88
N GLY A 875 -25.64 -0.01 -19.10
CA GLY A 875 -26.57 0.50 -18.10
C GLY A 875 -27.50 -0.60 -17.54
N VAL A 876 -28.06 -1.45 -18.42
CA VAL A 876 -28.86 -2.62 -18.00
C VAL A 876 -28.02 -3.65 -17.26
N THR A 877 -26.79 -3.92 -17.72
CA THR A 877 -25.85 -4.84 -17.05
C THR A 877 -25.51 -4.36 -15.63
N VAL A 878 -25.25 -3.06 -15.42
CA VAL A 878 -25.01 -2.51 -14.08
C VAL A 878 -26.26 -2.62 -13.21
N TRP A 879 -27.46 -2.47 -13.78
CA TRP A 879 -28.71 -2.74 -13.05
C TRP A 879 -28.86 -4.21 -12.63
N GLU A 880 -28.49 -5.18 -13.48
CA GLU A 880 -28.43 -6.60 -13.10
C GLU A 880 -27.46 -6.84 -11.93
N LEU A 881 -26.27 -6.22 -11.93
CA LEU A 881 -25.32 -6.34 -10.81
C LEU A 881 -25.89 -5.77 -9.50
N MET A 882 -26.44 -4.56 -9.55
CA MET A 882 -26.96 -3.86 -8.37
C MET A 882 -28.29 -4.42 -7.85
N THR A 883 -28.91 -5.36 -8.56
CA THR A 883 -30.09 -6.12 -8.12
C THR A 883 -29.76 -7.58 -7.79
N PHE A 884 -28.48 -7.96 -7.75
CA PHE A 884 -28.02 -9.35 -7.56
C PHE A 884 -28.63 -10.34 -8.56
N GLY A 885 -28.84 -9.90 -9.81
CA GLY A 885 -29.28 -10.73 -10.93
C GLY A 885 -30.79 -10.83 -11.11
N SER A 886 -31.57 -9.82 -10.70
CA SER A 886 -32.99 -9.69 -11.10
C SER A 886 -33.14 -9.58 -12.61
N LYS A 887 -34.30 -10.00 -13.14
CA LYS A 887 -34.56 -10.02 -14.59
C LYS A 887 -34.97 -8.61 -15.06
N PRO A 888 -34.29 -7.99 -16.05
CA PRO A 888 -34.73 -6.72 -16.60
C PRO A 888 -36.17 -6.79 -17.11
N TYR A 889 -36.97 -5.76 -16.81
CA TYR A 889 -38.39 -5.64 -17.19
C TYR A 889 -39.19 -6.92 -16.90
N GLU A 890 -39.06 -7.49 -15.69
CA GLU A 890 -39.79 -8.69 -15.28
C GLU A 890 -41.32 -8.52 -15.44
N GLY A 891 -42.03 -9.61 -15.75
CA GLY A 891 -43.45 -9.60 -16.11
C GLY A 891 -43.78 -9.11 -17.53
N ILE A 892 -43.01 -8.16 -18.09
CA ILE A 892 -43.31 -7.54 -19.39
C ILE A 892 -42.88 -8.47 -20.57
N PRO A 893 -43.73 -8.75 -21.56
CA PRO A 893 -43.35 -9.48 -22.78
C PRO A 893 -42.28 -8.74 -23.60
N ALA A 894 -41.38 -9.47 -24.25
CA ALA A 894 -40.31 -8.85 -25.04
C ALA A 894 -40.82 -7.98 -26.21
N SER A 895 -42.01 -8.28 -26.74
CA SER A 895 -42.72 -7.51 -27.77
C SER A 895 -43.22 -6.14 -27.33
N GLU A 896 -43.40 -5.90 -26.03
CA GLU A 896 -43.98 -4.66 -25.49
C GLU A 896 -42.91 -3.65 -25.04
N ILE A 897 -41.64 -4.05 -25.01
CA ILE A 897 -40.52 -3.26 -24.48
C ILE A 897 -40.34 -1.94 -25.24
N SER A 898 -40.52 -1.91 -26.57
CA SER A 898 -40.49 -0.67 -27.35
C SER A 898 -41.49 0.35 -26.82
N SER A 899 -42.76 -0.04 -26.71
CA SER A 899 -43.85 0.82 -26.24
C SER A 899 -43.82 1.15 -24.74
N VAL A 900 -42.95 0.51 -23.96
CA VAL A 900 -42.60 0.91 -22.59
C VAL A 900 -41.50 1.98 -22.63
N LEU A 901 -40.43 1.74 -23.39
CA LEU A 901 -39.31 2.67 -23.52
C LEU A 901 -39.68 4.01 -24.20
N GLU A 902 -40.60 3.96 -25.18
CA GLU A 902 -41.18 5.11 -25.89
C GLU A 902 -41.98 6.04 -24.96
N LYS A 903 -42.65 5.49 -23.93
CA LYS A 903 -43.34 6.28 -22.89
C LYS A 903 -42.37 6.96 -21.91
N GLY A 904 -41.08 6.70 -22.04
CA GLY A 904 -40.06 7.18 -21.10
C GLY A 904 -39.88 6.30 -19.85
N GLU A 905 -40.57 5.16 -19.75
CA GLU A 905 -40.38 4.22 -18.64
C GLU A 905 -38.99 3.57 -18.70
N ARG A 906 -38.41 3.28 -17.53
CA ARG A 906 -37.06 2.74 -17.35
C ARG A 906 -37.02 1.76 -16.17
N LEU A 907 -35.96 0.98 -16.06
CA LEU A 907 -35.74 0.11 -14.89
C LEU A 907 -35.64 0.96 -13.60
N PRO A 908 -36.30 0.54 -12.50
CA PRO A 908 -36.35 1.31 -11.26
C PRO A 908 -35.00 1.33 -10.53
N GLN A 909 -34.78 2.33 -9.67
CA GLN A 909 -33.59 2.42 -8.83
C GLN A 909 -33.40 1.15 -7.96
N PRO A 910 -32.26 0.45 -8.05
CA PRO A 910 -31.98 -0.70 -7.18
C PRO A 910 -31.92 -0.29 -5.71
N PRO A 911 -32.48 -1.08 -4.75
CA PRO A 911 -32.59 -0.67 -3.36
C PRO A 911 -31.27 -0.35 -2.64
N ILE A 912 -30.15 -0.92 -3.10
CA ILE A 912 -28.81 -0.65 -2.54
C ILE A 912 -28.15 0.59 -3.12
N CYS A 913 -28.64 1.17 -4.23
CA CYS A 913 -27.96 2.29 -4.90
C CYS A 913 -28.35 3.65 -4.31
N THR A 914 -27.37 4.52 -4.09
CA THR A 914 -27.66 5.95 -3.96
C THR A 914 -28.04 6.57 -5.30
N ILE A 915 -28.61 7.78 -5.26
CA ILE A 915 -29.03 8.53 -6.44
C ILE A 915 -27.88 8.74 -7.44
N ASP A 916 -26.64 8.89 -6.96
CA ASP A 916 -25.46 9.10 -7.81
C ASP A 916 -25.21 7.92 -8.77
N VAL A 917 -25.33 6.68 -8.28
CA VAL A 917 -25.15 5.46 -9.08
C VAL A 917 -26.31 5.30 -10.07
N TYR A 918 -27.54 5.54 -9.62
CA TYR A 918 -28.73 5.45 -10.47
C TYR A 918 -28.74 6.51 -11.57
N MET A 919 -28.25 7.72 -11.30
CA MET A 919 -28.10 8.76 -12.33
C MET A 919 -27.09 8.40 -13.43
N ILE A 920 -26.10 7.53 -13.16
CA ILE A 920 -25.24 6.97 -14.22
C ILE A 920 -26.03 5.97 -15.09
N MET A 921 -26.84 5.10 -14.48
CA MET A 921 -27.72 4.17 -15.23
C MET A 921 -28.70 4.96 -16.12
N VAL A 922 -29.37 5.99 -15.58
CA VAL A 922 -30.30 6.85 -16.32
C VAL A 922 -29.61 7.58 -17.48
N LYS A 923 -28.38 8.08 -17.29
CA LYS A 923 -27.56 8.64 -18.39
C LYS A 923 -27.24 7.63 -19.49
N CYS A 924 -27.07 6.35 -19.16
CA CYS A 924 -26.89 5.30 -20.16
C CYS A 924 -28.20 5.02 -20.94
N TRP A 925 -29.37 5.34 -20.38
CA TRP A 925 -30.69 5.10 -20.98
C TRP A 925 -31.38 6.35 -21.56
N MET A 926 -30.59 7.39 -21.89
CA MET A 926 -31.07 8.54 -22.65
C MET A 926 -31.57 8.08 -24.03
N ILE A 927 -32.71 8.63 -24.50
CA ILE A 927 -33.25 8.30 -25.83
C ILE A 927 -32.24 8.69 -26.91
N ASP A 928 -31.82 9.96 -26.92
CA ASP A 928 -30.70 10.42 -27.73
C ASP A 928 -29.42 9.64 -27.41
N ALA A 929 -28.75 9.15 -28.45
CA ALA A 929 -27.54 8.35 -28.35
C ALA A 929 -26.31 9.21 -28.07
N ASP A 930 -26.21 10.43 -28.61
CA ASP A 930 -25.06 11.31 -28.39
C ASP A 930 -25.04 11.90 -26.97
N SER A 931 -26.20 12.00 -26.31
CA SER A 931 -26.33 12.34 -24.89
C SER A 931 -25.88 11.23 -23.90
N ARG A 932 -25.49 10.03 -24.37
CA ARG A 932 -25.04 8.93 -23.50
C ARG A 932 -23.52 9.03 -23.22
N PRO A 933 -23.05 8.75 -21.99
CA PRO A 933 -21.64 8.88 -21.62
C PRO A 933 -20.78 7.80 -22.28
N LYS A 934 -19.55 8.15 -22.68
CA LYS A 934 -18.62 7.19 -23.29
C LYS A 934 -18.02 6.21 -22.27
N PHE A 935 -17.53 5.06 -22.72
CA PHE A 935 -16.95 4.07 -21.78
C PHE A 935 -15.75 4.63 -21.00
N ARG A 936 -14.95 5.51 -21.60
CA ARG A 936 -13.87 6.24 -20.91
C ARG A 936 -14.34 7.07 -19.71
N GLU A 937 -15.52 7.68 -19.79
CA GLU A 937 -16.13 8.47 -18.72
C GLU A 937 -16.74 7.57 -17.64
N LEU A 938 -17.39 6.48 -18.06
CA LEU A 938 -17.91 5.45 -17.16
C LEU A 938 -16.79 4.80 -16.33
N ILE A 939 -15.64 4.50 -16.94
CA ILE A 939 -14.44 4.05 -16.20
C ILE A 939 -14.05 5.08 -15.14
N ALA A 940 -14.03 6.37 -15.47
CA ALA A 940 -13.59 7.42 -14.54
C ALA A 940 -14.54 7.55 -13.33
N GLU A 941 -15.85 7.60 -13.55
CA GLU A 941 -16.83 7.74 -12.47
C GLU A 941 -16.93 6.46 -11.61
N PHE A 942 -17.00 5.27 -12.20
CA PHE A 942 -17.00 4.04 -11.40
C PHE A 942 -15.65 3.81 -10.68
N SER A 943 -14.51 4.21 -11.25
CA SER A 943 -13.19 4.13 -10.57
C SER A 943 -12.98 5.20 -9.49
N LYS A 944 -13.88 6.19 -9.42
CA LYS A 944 -13.97 7.21 -8.36
C LYS A 944 -14.89 6.71 -7.25
N MET A 945 -16.04 6.13 -7.60
CA MET A 945 -16.95 5.47 -6.64
C MET A 945 -16.29 4.27 -5.95
N ALA A 946 -15.53 3.45 -6.67
CA ALA A 946 -14.82 2.28 -6.12
C ALA A 946 -13.69 2.61 -5.11
N ARG A 947 -13.42 3.89 -4.82
CA ARG A 947 -12.49 4.35 -3.77
C ARG A 947 -13.18 4.64 -2.43
N ASP A 948 -14.50 4.82 -2.45
CA ASP A 948 -15.34 5.08 -1.28
C ASP A 948 -16.68 4.32 -1.41
N PRO A 949 -16.67 2.97 -1.52
CA PRO A 949 -17.88 2.20 -1.89
C PRO A 949 -19.12 2.42 -1.00
N PRO A 950 -19.03 2.49 0.34
CA PRO A 950 -20.21 2.61 1.21
C PRO A 950 -20.99 3.93 1.05
N ARG A 951 -20.36 4.95 0.45
CA ARG A 951 -21.01 6.21 0.09
C ARG A 951 -21.97 6.06 -1.10
N TYR A 952 -21.75 5.07 -1.95
CA TYR A 952 -22.43 4.90 -3.23
C TYR A 952 -23.37 3.68 -3.26
N LEU A 953 -23.07 2.65 -2.48
CA LEU A 953 -23.92 1.49 -2.27
C LEU A 953 -24.17 1.23 -0.78
N VAL A 954 -25.43 1.16 -0.38
CA VAL A 954 -25.88 0.94 1.00
C VAL A 954 -26.27 -0.53 1.17
N ILE A 955 -25.30 -1.35 1.59
CA ILE A 955 -25.49 -2.79 1.85
C ILE A 955 -25.40 -3.04 3.35
N GLN A 956 -26.34 -3.81 3.90
CA GLN A 956 -26.37 -4.10 5.34
C GLN A 956 -25.25 -5.08 5.72
N GLY A 957 -24.28 -4.61 6.51
CA GLY A 957 -23.16 -5.43 6.97
C GLY A 957 -21.98 -5.53 5.99
N ASP A 958 -21.85 -4.56 5.07
CA ASP A 958 -20.82 -4.50 4.02
C ASP A 958 -19.38 -4.77 4.53
N ASP A 959 -19.00 -4.20 5.68
CA ASP A 959 -17.70 -4.42 6.35
C ASP A 959 -17.39 -5.89 6.71
N ARG A 960 -18.41 -6.77 6.68
CA ARG A 960 -18.32 -8.21 6.98
C ARG A 960 -18.50 -9.08 5.73
N MET A 961 -18.82 -8.51 4.58
CA MET A 961 -19.02 -9.23 3.33
C MET A 961 -17.68 -9.41 2.61
N HIS A 962 -17.08 -10.59 2.79
CA HIS A 962 -15.83 -10.95 2.13
C HIS A 962 -16.01 -12.27 1.37
N LEU A 963 -16.00 -12.19 0.03
CA LEU A 963 -15.86 -13.37 -0.80
C LEU A 963 -14.54 -14.09 -0.44
N PRO A 964 -14.56 -15.41 -0.22
CA PRO A 964 -13.37 -16.15 0.23
C PRO A 964 -12.23 -16.06 -0.78
N SER A 965 -11.01 -16.21 -0.28
CA SER A 965 -9.80 -16.32 -1.10
C SER A 965 -9.98 -17.38 -2.21
N PRO A 966 -9.43 -17.20 -3.42
CA PRO A 966 -9.51 -18.18 -4.51
C PRO A 966 -9.03 -19.60 -4.14
N THR A 967 -8.32 -19.75 -3.01
CA THR A 967 -7.79 -21.01 -2.45
C THR A 967 -8.84 -21.94 -1.82
N ASP A 968 -9.98 -21.45 -1.37
CA ASP A 968 -10.85 -22.19 -0.42
C ASP A 968 -12.20 -22.66 -1.00
N SER A 969 -12.45 -22.41 -2.27
CA SER A 969 -13.70 -22.83 -2.91
C SER A 969 -13.75 -24.35 -3.12
N LYS A 970 -14.58 -25.03 -2.32
CA LYS A 970 -14.89 -26.47 -2.41
C LYS A 970 -15.29 -26.92 -3.83
N PHE A 971 -15.86 -26.01 -4.61
CA PHE A 971 -16.26 -26.19 -6.00
C PHE A 971 -15.08 -26.40 -6.97
N TYR A 972 -13.87 -25.86 -6.70
CA TYR A 972 -12.68 -26.18 -7.51
C TYR A 972 -12.28 -27.66 -7.42
N ARG A 973 -12.49 -28.29 -6.25
CA ARG A 973 -12.24 -29.73 -6.07
C ARG A 973 -13.17 -30.55 -6.95
N THR A 974 -14.47 -30.33 -6.84
CA THR A 974 -15.49 -31.06 -7.61
C THR A 974 -15.49 -30.76 -9.11
N LEU A 975 -14.86 -29.66 -9.56
CA LEU A 975 -14.61 -29.44 -10.99
C LEU A 975 -13.41 -30.23 -11.55
N MET A 976 -12.58 -30.79 -10.66
CA MET A 976 -11.32 -31.52 -10.90
C MET A 976 -11.35 -32.98 -10.39
N GLU A 977 -12.51 -33.50 -9.97
CA GLU A 977 -12.68 -34.83 -9.35
C GLU A 977 -12.95 -35.98 -10.38
N GLU A 978 -12.78 -35.74 -11.68
CA GLU A 978 -12.87 -36.78 -12.73
C GLU A 978 -11.46 -37.37 -12.99
N GLU A 979 -11.30 -38.71 -12.92
CA GLU A 979 -10.07 -39.46 -12.54
C GLU A 979 -8.85 -39.45 -13.50
N ASP A 980 -8.62 -38.39 -14.27
CA ASP A 980 -7.47 -38.25 -15.17
C ASP A 980 -6.90 -36.81 -15.09
N MET A 981 -5.72 -36.55 -15.67
CA MET A 981 -5.13 -35.21 -15.89
C MET A 981 -4.29 -34.55 -14.77
N GLU A 982 -3.11 -35.08 -14.44
CA GLU A 982 -2.10 -34.35 -13.64
C GLU A 982 -1.39 -33.20 -14.41
N ASP A 983 -1.54 -33.12 -15.73
CA ASP A 983 -0.84 -32.17 -16.65
C ASP A 983 -1.78 -31.08 -17.23
N ILE A 984 -2.45 -30.27 -16.40
CA ILE A 984 -3.32 -29.16 -16.86
C ILE A 984 -2.59 -27.80 -16.76
N VAL A 985 -2.58 -27.02 -17.86
CA VAL A 985 -1.98 -25.67 -17.96
C VAL A 985 -3.05 -24.64 -18.34
N ASP A 986 -3.01 -23.41 -17.79
CA ASP A 986 -4.00 -22.38 -18.11
C ASP A 986 -3.89 -21.89 -19.56
N ALA A 987 -5.01 -21.56 -20.19
CA ALA A 987 -5.01 -21.16 -21.61
C ALA A 987 -4.32 -19.80 -21.85
N ASP A 988 -4.40 -18.86 -20.89
CA ASP A 988 -3.63 -17.60 -20.95
C ASP A 988 -2.11 -17.90 -20.90
N GLU A 989 -1.69 -18.87 -20.07
CA GLU A 989 -0.28 -19.29 -19.87
C GLU A 989 0.28 -20.08 -21.07
N TYR A 990 -0.55 -20.88 -21.74
CA TYR A 990 -0.14 -21.62 -22.93
C TYR A 990 -0.12 -20.77 -24.21
N LEU A 991 -1.12 -19.92 -24.42
CA LEU A 991 -1.24 -19.12 -25.66
C LEU A 991 -0.34 -17.90 -25.69
N VAL A 992 -0.02 -17.35 -24.53
CA VAL A 992 1.08 -16.41 -24.35
C VAL A 992 2.24 -17.19 -23.73
N PRO A 993 3.03 -17.93 -24.53
CA PRO A 993 4.27 -18.48 -24.02
C PRO A 993 5.14 -17.30 -23.60
N HIS A 994 5.31 -17.14 -22.29
CA HIS A 994 6.32 -16.23 -21.77
C HIS A 994 7.68 -16.67 -22.35
N GLN A 995 8.24 -15.86 -23.26
CA GLN A 995 9.66 -15.93 -23.58
C GLN A 995 10.41 -15.51 -22.31
N GLY A 996 10.63 -16.50 -21.44
CA GLY A 996 10.85 -16.27 -20.02
C GLY A 996 10.11 -17.26 -19.12
N PHE A 997 10.27 -18.58 -19.33
CA PHE A 997 10.72 -19.47 -18.25
C PHE A 997 11.19 -20.85 -18.74
N PHE A 998 12.48 -21.14 -18.54
CA PHE A 998 12.96 -22.49 -18.27
C PHE A 998 13.17 -22.60 -16.75
N ASN A 999 12.18 -23.16 -16.04
CA ASN A 999 12.36 -23.76 -14.71
C ASN A 999 12.53 -25.28 -14.91
N SER A 1000 13.12 -26.09 -14.03
CA SER A 1000 13.31 -26.03 -12.57
C SER A 1000 14.56 -26.90 -12.21
N PRO A 1001 14.98 -27.12 -10.93
CA PRO A 1001 14.29 -26.82 -9.66
C PRO A 1001 15.13 -26.14 -8.55
N SER A 1002 14.47 -25.32 -7.71
CA SER A 1002 14.34 -25.66 -6.27
C SER A 1002 13.38 -24.72 -5.50
N THR A 1003 12.19 -25.26 -5.22
CA THR A 1003 11.18 -24.96 -4.16
C THR A 1003 10.76 -23.51 -3.82
N SER A 1004 9.43 -23.31 -3.80
CA SER A 1004 8.62 -22.65 -2.73
C SER A 1004 8.97 -21.22 -2.25
N ARG A 1005 8.01 -20.31 -2.04
CA ARG A 1005 6.73 -20.53 -1.32
C ARG A 1005 5.56 -19.70 -1.86
N THR A 1006 4.38 -20.01 -1.31
CA THR A 1006 3.09 -19.33 -1.43
C THR A 1006 3.13 -17.81 -1.21
N PRO A 1007 2.23 -17.03 -1.84
CA PRO A 1007 1.96 -15.65 -1.45
C PRO A 1007 1.12 -15.59 -0.16
N LEU A 1008 1.18 -14.46 0.56
CA LEU A 1008 0.03 -13.94 1.31
C LEU A 1008 0.19 -12.44 1.62
N LEU A 1009 -0.94 -11.77 1.85
CA LEU A 1009 -1.09 -10.32 1.92
C LEU A 1009 -0.57 -9.68 3.22
N SER A 1010 -0.34 -8.38 3.16
CA SER A 1010 -0.41 -7.47 4.30
C SER A 1010 -1.86 -7.03 4.58
N SER A 1011 -2.32 -7.14 5.83
CA SER A 1011 -3.45 -6.34 6.32
C SER A 1011 -3.41 -6.11 7.84
N LEU A 1012 -3.79 -4.90 8.22
CA LEU A 1012 -4.35 -4.50 9.51
C LEU A 1012 -5.67 -3.77 9.13
N SER A 1013 -6.76 -3.77 9.91
CA SER A 1013 -6.85 -3.84 11.37
C SER A 1013 -8.21 -4.39 11.85
N ALA A 1014 -8.31 -4.67 13.15
CA ALA A 1014 -9.51 -4.54 13.99
C ALA A 1014 -10.79 -5.32 13.60
N THR A 1015 -10.93 -6.54 14.12
CA THR A 1015 -12.24 -7.15 14.39
C THR A 1015 -12.84 -6.63 15.70
N SER A 1016 -14.16 -6.40 15.72
CA SER A 1016 -14.94 -6.26 16.95
C SER A 1016 -15.74 -7.54 17.22
N ASN A 1017 -15.87 -7.91 18.50
CA ASN A 1017 -16.57 -9.13 18.90
C ASN A 1017 -18.09 -9.01 18.73
N ASN A 1018 -18.77 -10.09 18.31
CA ASN A 1018 -19.66 -10.81 19.24
C ASN A 1018 -20.15 -12.17 18.72
N SER A 1019 -20.15 -13.12 19.67
CA SER A 1019 -21.00 -14.32 19.83
C SER A 1019 -22.09 -14.58 18.76
N ALA A 1020 -22.18 -15.73 18.09
CA ALA A 1020 -22.09 -17.14 18.51
C ALA A 1020 -23.33 -17.67 19.29
N THR A 1021 -24.05 -18.61 18.67
CA THR A 1021 -24.88 -19.62 19.35
C THR A 1021 -24.83 -20.93 18.54
N THR A 1022 -24.48 -22.04 19.18
CA THR A 1022 -24.69 -23.40 18.66
C THR A 1022 -25.84 -24.06 19.40
N CYS A 1023 -26.62 -24.88 18.70
CA CYS A 1023 -27.56 -25.83 19.30
C CYS A 1023 -27.39 -27.20 18.61
N ILE A 1024 -27.62 -28.27 19.37
CA ILE A 1024 -27.34 -29.66 18.98
C ILE A 1024 -28.66 -30.38 18.66
N ASP A 1025 -28.61 -31.32 17.72
CA ASP A 1025 -29.75 -32.00 17.10
C ASP A 1025 -30.72 -32.73 18.02
N ARG A 1026 -31.97 -32.87 17.55
CA ARG A 1026 -32.71 -34.14 17.70
C ARG A 1026 -33.84 -34.35 16.68
N ASN A 1027 -33.73 -35.46 15.95
CA ASN A 1027 -34.77 -36.22 15.22
C ASN A 1027 -35.62 -35.50 14.14
N GLY A 1028 -35.65 -36.06 12.92
CA GLY A 1028 -36.82 -35.94 12.03
C GLY A 1028 -36.56 -35.96 10.51
N GLN A 1029 -36.54 -37.17 9.92
CA GLN A 1029 -36.77 -37.47 8.49
C GLN A 1029 -36.57 -36.34 7.44
N GLY A 1030 -35.43 -36.38 6.73
CA GLY A 1030 -35.22 -35.68 5.45
C GLY A 1030 -35.12 -36.67 4.28
N HIS A 1031 -35.78 -36.37 3.16
CA HIS A 1031 -35.76 -37.19 1.93
C HIS A 1031 -34.46 -36.97 1.11
N PRO A 1032 -34.07 -37.92 0.23
CA PRO A 1032 -32.80 -37.85 -0.51
C PRO A 1032 -32.75 -36.67 -1.49
N VAL A 1033 -31.59 -36.01 -1.53
CA VAL A 1033 -31.27 -34.96 -2.51
C VAL A 1033 -31.04 -35.59 -3.88
N ARG A 1034 -31.72 -35.11 -4.93
CA ARG A 1034 -31.48 -35.50 -6.33
C ARG A 1034 -30.14 -34.93 -6.82
N GLU A 1035 -29.36 -35.74 -7.52
CA GLU A 1035 -28.03 -35.36 -8.02
C GLU A 1035 -28.05 -34.46 -9.28
N ASP A 1036 -29.20 -34.33 -9.96
CA ASP A 1036 -29.32 -33.72 -11.29
C ASP A 1036 -29.23 -32.18 -11.38
N SER A 1037 -28.94 -31.47 -10.29
CA SER A 1037 -28.95 -29.98 -10.26
C SER A 1037 -27.71 -29.31 -10.91
N PHE A 1038 -26.74 -30.08 -11.39
CA PHE A 1038 -25.36 -29.61 -11.62
C PHE A 1038 -25.06 -28.96 -12.99
N VAL A 1039 -26.08 -28.64 -13.80
CA VAL A 1039 -25.92 -28.42 -15.26
C VAL A 1039 -26.05 -26.95 -15.72
N GLN A 1040 -26.30 -25.98 -14.84
CA GLN A 1040 -26.69 -24.60 -15.26
C GLN A 1040 -25.59 -23.50 -15.19
N ARG A 1041 -24.31 -23.82 -14.93
CA ARG A 1041 -23.26 -22.79 -14.68
C ARG A 1041 -22.79 -21.98 -15.91
N TYR A 1042 -23.27 -22.30 -17.11
CA TYR A 1042 -23.12 -21.47 -18.31
C TYR A 1042 -24.53 -21.21 -18.87
N SER A 1043 -25.06 -20.03 -18.56
CA SER A 1043 -26.48 -19.72 -18.64
C SER A 1043 -27.13 -20.04 -19.99
N SER A 1044 -28.33 -20.62 -19.94
CA SER A 1044 -29.15 -20.91 -21.12
C SER A 1044 -30.04 -19.71 -21.48
N ASP A 1045 -30.40 -19.59 -22.75
CA ASP A 1045 -31.24 -18.50 -23.27
C ASP A 1045 -32.68 -18.59 -22.72
N PRO A 1046 -33.22 -17.55 -22.05
CA PRO A 1046 -34.58 -17.55 -21.51
C PRO A 1046 -35.69 -17.36 -22.58
N THR A 1047 -35.37 -17.29 -23.88
CA THR A 1047 -36.34 -17.23 -24.98
C THR A 1047 -36.75 -18.60 -25.54
N GLY A 1048 -37.06 -19.53 -24.62
CA GLY A 1048 -37.78 -20.76 -24.92
C GLY A 1048 -39.29 -20.52 -24.94
N THR A 1049 -39.91 -20.50 -26.12
CA THR A 1049 -41.37 -20.59 -26.25
C THR A 1049 -41.82 -22.00 -25.92
N CYS A 1050 -42.75 -22.14 -24.97
CA CYS A 1050 -43.43 -23.41 -24.75
C CYS A 1050 -44.17 -23.85 -26.02
N LEU A 1051 -44.03 -25.12 -26.40
CA LEU A 1051 -44.95 -25.78 -27.32
C LEU A 1051 -45.96 -26.54 -26.48
N GLU A 1052 -47.23 -26.18 -26.60
CA GLU A 1052 -48.35 -26.97 -26.11
C GLU A 1052 -48.62 -28.13 -27.07
N GLU A 1053 -48.88 -29.33 -26.57
CA GLU A 1053 -49.82 -30.29 -27.20
C GLU A 1053 -50.24 -31.40 -26.21
N SER A 1054 -51.41 -32.01 -26.45
CA SER A 1054 -52.00 -33.14 -25.71
C SER A 1054 -52.36 -32.95 -24.21
N ILE A 1055 -53.47 -32.22 -24.04
CA ILE A 1055 -54.61 -32.54 -23.15
C ILE A 1055 -54.73 -34.05 -22.79
N ASP A 1056 -54.93 -34.39 -21.50
CA ASP A 1056 -56.23 -34.95 -21.02
C ASP A 1056 -56.40 -34.95 -19.47
N ASP A 1057 -57.64 -35.25 -19.05
CA ASP A 1057 -58.34 -35.14 -17.75
C ASP A 1057 -57.63 -35.48 -16.42
N GLY A 1058 -58.12 -34.88 -15.31
CA GLY A 1058 -57.66 -35.17 -13.94
C GLY A 1058 -58.26 -34.28 -12.82
N PHE A 1059 -59.52 -34.50 -12.45
CA PHE A 1059 -60.29 -33.60 -11.57
C PHE A 1059 -59.92 -33.58 -10.06
N LEU A 1060 -60.28 -32.45 -9.45
CA LEU A 1060 -60.45 -32.09 -8.02
C LEU A 1060 -61.14 -33.17 -7.14
N PRO A 1061 -61.12 -33.12 -5.77
CA PRO A 1061 -61.05 -31.89 -4.94
C PRO A 1061 -60.26 -31.92 -3.61
N ALA A 1062 -60.21 -30.76 -2.95
CA ALA A 1062 -59.98 -30.62 -1.51
C ALA A 1062 -61.10 -29.75 -0.89
N PRO A 1063 -61.82 -30.22 0.15
CA PRO A 1063 -62.82 -29.42 0.86
C PRO A 1063 -62.52 -29.20 2.37
N GLU A 1064 -62.59 -27.93 2.77
CA GLU A 1064 -63.32 -27.38 3.93
C GLU A 1064 -63.11 -27.90 5.38
N TYR A 1065 -62.88 -26.97 6.33
CA TYR A 1065 -63.82 -26.54 7.41
C TYR A 1065 -63.06 -25.86 8.60
N VAL A 1066 -63.56 -24.86 9.35
CA VAL A 1066 -64.35 -23.65 8.99
C VAL A 1066 -64.39 -22.63 10.18
N ASN A 1067 -64.45 -21.33 9.85
CA ASN A 1067 -64.96 -20.12 10.58
C ASN A 1067 -64.99 -19.96 12.12
N GLN A 1068 -64.79 -18.69 12.54
CA GLN A 1068 -65.60 -17.83 13.46
C GLN A 1068 -64.70 -17.02 14.44
N LEU A 1069 -64.97 -15.75 14.81
CA LEU A 1069 -65.96 -14.74 14.38
C LEU A 1069 -65.44 -13.29 14.67
N VAL A 1070 -66.13 -12.24 14.16
CA VAL A 1070 -65.77 -10.81 14.31
C VAL A 1070 -66.98 -9.98 14.78
N PRO A 1071 -66.79 -8.79 15.40
CA PRO A 1071 -67.36 -7.56 14.79
C PRO A 1071 -66.40 -6.33 14.85
N ASN A 1072 -66.08 -5.69 13.72
CA ASN A 1072 -66.78 -4.55 13.05
C ASN A 1072 -66.60 -3.18 13.77
N LYS A 1073 -66.38 -2.02 13.12
CA LYS A 1073 -66.31 -1.56 11.70
C LYS A 1073 -65.49 -0.22 11.66
N ALA A 1074 -65.11 0.44 10.55
CA ALA A 1074 -65.64 0.48 9.18
C ALA A 1074 -64.56 0.76 8.09
N SER A 1075 -65.02 0.78 6.82
CA SER A 1075 -64.38 1.21 5.56
C SER A 1075 -63.49 2.47 5.61
N ALA A 1076 -62.54 2.72 4.70
CA ALA A 1076 -62.60 2.50 3.23
C ALA A 1076 -61.23 2.32 2.54
N SER A 1077 -61.22 2.34 1.20
CA SER A 1077 -60.10 1.95 0.31
C SER A 1077 -59.35 3.11 -0.38
N ALA A 1078 -58.17 2.77 -0.91
CA ALA A 1078 -57.39 3.46 -1.93
C ALA A 1078 -56.65 4.78 -1.56
N VAL A 1079 -55.34 4.78 -1.78
CA VAL A 1079 -54.50 5.96 -2.04
C VAL A 1079 -53.55 5.62 -3.20
N GLN A 1080 -53.51 6.47 -4.22
CA GLN A 1080 -52.57 6.35 -5.35
C GLN A 1080 -51.28 7.13 -5.06
N ASN A 1081 -50.19 6.77 -5.75
CA ASN A 1081 -48.93 7.50 -5.68
C ASN A 1081 -49.10 8.97 -6.15
N PRO A 1082 -48.67 9.98 -5.37
CA PRO A 1082 -48.64 11.36 -5.84
C PRO A 1082 -47.41 11.61 -6.73
N VAL A 1083 -47.66 12.00 -7.98
CA VAL A 1083 -46.64 12.56 -8.88
C VAL A 1083 -46.32 14.00 -8.45
N TYR A 1084 -45.03 14.35 -8.38
CA TYR A 1084 -44.61 15.75 -8.24
C TYR A 1084 -44.19 16.33 -9.58
N ASN A 1085 -45.01 17.25 -10.10
CA ASN A 1085 -44.71 18.08 -11.27
C ASN A 1085 -44.03 19.38 -10.87
N ASN A 1086 -43.19 19.91 -11.76
CA ASN A 1086 -42.86 21.34 -11.77
C ASN A 1086 -44.14 22.17 -11.98
N PHE A 1087 -44.29 23.31 -11.30
CA PHE A 1087 -45.08 24.41 -11.85
C PHE A 1087 -44.54 25.79 -11.41
N SER A 1088 -44.66 26.76 -12.32
CA SER A 1088 -44.23 28.14 -12.12
C SER A 1088 -45.19 28.93 -11.23
N LEU A 1089 -44.64 29.94 -10.54
CA LEU A 1089 -45.42 31.03 -9.96
C LEU A 1089 -46.18 31.80 -11.06
N THR A 1090 -47.39 32.26 -10.73
CA THR A 1090 -48.22 33.16 -11.55
C THR A 1090 -48.24 34.56 -10.94
N ALA A 1091 -48.42 35.58 -11.77
CA ALA A 1091 -48.15 36.98 -11.42
C ALA A 1091 -49.39 37.88 -11.42
N ASN A 1092 -49.34 38.95 -10.62
CA ASN A 1092 -49.89 40.29 -10.89
C ASN A 1092 -49.45 41.24 -9.75
N SER A 1093 -49.19 42.54 -9.96
CA SER A 1093 -49.62 43.43 -11.05
C SER A 1093 -48.67 44.64 -11.28
N LYS A 1094 -48.92 45.38 -12.38
CA LYS A 1094 -48.43 46.73 -12.75
C LYS A 1094 -46.99 46.89 -13.27
N ALA A 1095 -46.92 47.17 -14.58
CA ALA A 1095 -45.85 47.94 -15.25
C ALA A 1095 -46.34 49.41 -15.48
N PRO A 1096 -45.59 50.31 -16.16
CA PRO A 1096 -45.48 50.26 -17.64
C PRO A 1096 -44.12 50.71 -18.23
N THR A 1097 -44.04 50.75 -19.57
CA THR A 1097 -43.04 51.45 -20.44
C THR A 1097 -41.55 50.97 -20.39
N ASP A 1098 -40.84 50.77 -21.52
CA ASP A 1098 -41.27 50.83 -22.93
C ASP A 1098 -40.38 50.08 -23.96
N SER A 1099 -40.96 49.90 -25.16
CA SER A 1099 -40.38 49.78 -26.53
C SER A 1099 -39.03 49.06 -26.82
N SER A 1100 -39.12 47.91 -27.52
CA SER A 1100 -38.68 47.64 -28.93
C SER A 1100 -37.57 48.48 -29.61
N TYR A 1101 -36.75 48.00 -30.58
CA TYR A 1101 -36.51 46.70 -31.28
C TYR A 1101 -35.16 46.80 -32.08
N GLN A 1102 -34.81 45.78 -32.87
CA GLN A 1102 -33.91 45.72 -34.07
C GLN A 1102 -33.39 47.06 -34.72
N ASN A 1103 -32.22 47.17 -35.38
CA ASN A 1103 -31.49 46.16 -36.19
C ASN A 1103 -29.98 46.45 -36.46
N SER A 1104 -29.31 45.38 -36.93
CA SER A 1104 -27.94 45.13 -37.42
C SER A 1104 -27.22 46.04 -38.47
N HIS A 1105 -25.88 45.82 -38.60
CA HIS A 1105 -24.95 46.04 -39.75
C HIS A 1105 -24.07 47.32 -39.87
N SER A 1106 -22.97 47.33 -39.11
CA SER A 1106 -21.54 47.62 -39.47
C SER A 1106 -21.13 48.55 -40.65
N THR A 1107 -20.30 49.57 -40.35
CA THR A 1107 -19.09 49.98 -41.12
C THR A 1107 -18.08 50.79 -40.28
N ALA A 1108 -16.82 50.31 -40.16
CA ALA A 1108 -15.54 51.03 -39.89
C ALA A 1108 -15.42 51.98 -38.66
N VAL A 1109 -14.25 52.40 -38.15
CA VAL A 1109 -12.83 52.37 -38.62
C VAL A 1109 -11.89 51.96 -37.45
N ASP A 1110 -10.76 51.30 -37.74
CA ASP A 1110 -9.74 50.88 -36.76
C ASP A 1110 -8.67 51.94 -36.40
N ASN A 1111 -8.15 51.88 -35.16
CA ASN A 1111 -6.74 52.14 -34.76
C ASN A 1111 -6.19 53.60 -34.90
N PRO A 1112 -4.98 53.97 -34.35
CA PRO A 1112 -3.81 53.13 -34.03
C PRO A 1112 -3.07 53.39 -32.69
N GLU A 1113 -1.88 52.81 -32.57
CA GLU A 1113 -1.00 52.72 -31.39
C GLU A 1113 -0.13 53.96 -31.06
N TYR A 1114 0.55 53.88 -29.90
CA TYR A 1114 1.83 54.51 -29.51
C TYR A 1114 2.14 55.95 -29.96
N LEU A 1115 2.19 56.91 -29.01
CA LEU A 1115 3.46 57.55 -28.57
C LEU A 1115 3.29 58.57 -27.42
N ASN A 1116 4.44 59.04 -26.93
CA ASN A 1116 4.68 60.06 -25.91
C ASN A 1116 3.76 61.30 -25.90
N THR A 1117 3.54 61.86 -24.71
CA THR A 1117 3.39 63.32 -24.51
C THR A 1117 4.56 63.88 -23.69
N SER A 1118 5.61 64.30 -24.40
CA SER A 1118 6.72 65.08 -23.83
C SER A 1118 6.61 66.54 -24.26
N GLN A 1119 6.60 67.49 -23.31
CA GLN A 1119 6.99 68.87 -23.60
C GLN A 1119 7.63 69.56 -22.37
N SER A 1120 8.92 69.83 -22.53
CA SER A 1120 9.75 70.76 -21.75
C SER A 1120 9.54 72.20 -22.30
N PRO A 1121 10.21 73.30 -21.84
CA PRO A 1121 11.45 73.39 -21.06
C PRO A 1121 11.37 74.42 -19.88
N LEU A 1122 12.43 74.90 -19.19
CA LEU A 1122 13.88 74.99 -19.46
C LEU A 1122 14.71 75.17 -18.16
N ALA A 1123 15.98 74.73 -18.15
CA ALA A 1123 17.13 75.23 -17.36
C ALA A 1123 17.04 75.27 -15.80
N LYS A 1124 17.87 74.54 -15.01
CA LYS A 1124 19.32 74.82 -14.76
C LYS A 1124 20.00 73.82 -13.79
N THR A 1125 21.34 73.69 -13.92
CA THR A 1125 22.42 73.37 -12.92
C THR A 1125 22.18 72.33 -11.80
N VAL A 1126 22.88 71.18 -11.77
CA VAL A 1126 24.32 70.98 -11.42
C VAL A 1126 24.68 71.26 -9.94
N PHE A 1127 24.92 70.16 -9.20
CA PHE A 1127 25.89 69.89 -8.11
C PHE A 1127 26.11 70.82 -6.87
N GLU A 1128 26.28 70.11 -5.75
CA GLU A 1128 27.32 70.25 -4.69
C GLU A 1128 27.06 70.92 -3.33
N SER A 1129 27.74 70.33 -2.33
CA SER A 1129 28.17 70.85 -1.02
C SER A 1129 27.22 70.78 0.20
N SER A 1130 27.67 69.95 1.16
CA SER A 1130 27.55 70.04 2.64
C SER A 1130 28.23 71.35 3.15
N PRO A 1131 28.43 71.71 4.46
CA PRO A 1131 28.78 70.82 5.61
C PRO A 1131 28.39 71.29 7.05
N TYR A 1132 28.96 70.61 8.07
CA TYR A 1132 29.05 70.95 9.52
C TYR A 1132 27.84 70.76 10.43
N TRP A 1133 27.99 70.30 11.69
CA TRP A 1133 28.94 69.38 12.41
C TRP A 1133 28.31 69.24 13.84
N ILE A 1134 28.61 68.25 14.69
CA ILE A 1134 29.47 68.37 15.90
C ILE A 1134 29.19 67.13 16.82
N GLN A 1135 30.26 66.51 17.37
CA GLN A 1135 30.46 65.77 18.65
C GLN A 1135 29.30 64.99 19.36
N ALA A 1136 29.53 64.10 20.34
CA ALA A 1136 30.60 63.13 20.69
C ALA A 1136 30.12 62.40 21.97
N GLY A 1137 30.52 61.15 22.22
CA GLY A 1137 30.13 60.42 23.44
C GLY A 1137 30.89 59.11 23.65
N ASN A 1138 31.06 58.70 24.91
CA ASN A 1138 31.88 57.55 25.33
C ASN A 1138 31.20 56.82 26.53
N HIS A 1139 31.79 55.70 26.99
CA HIS A 1139 31.31 54.77 28.03
C HIS A 1139 30.21 53.78 27.54
N GLN A 1140 30.31 52.44 27.59
CA GLN A 1140 31.16 51.46 28.32
C GLN A 1140 30.76 51.21 29.80
N ILE A 1141 31.09 50.01 30.31
CA ILE A 1141 30.94 49.50 31.71
C ILE A 1141 29.53 48.93 32.03
N ASN A 1142 29.32 47.72 32.57
CA ASN A 1142 30.19 46.52 32.74
C ASN A 1142 29.39 45.26 33.16
N LEU A 1143 30.00 44.07 32.96
CA LEU A 1143 29.95 42.84 33.81
C LEU A 1143 28.58 42.12 34.03
N ASP A 1144 28.53 40.81 34.32
CA ASP A 1144 29.61 39.89 34.75
C ASP A 1144 29.61 38.51 34.06
N ASN A 1145 30.69 37.76 34.32
CA ASN A 1145 31.13 36.46 33.79
C ASN A 1145 30.96 35.40 34.93
N PRO A 1146 31.70 34.25 34.99
CA PRO A 1146 32.13 33.27 33.98
C PRO A 1146 31.61 31.83 34.28
N ASP A 1147 31.82 30.88 33.36
CA ASP A 1147 32.81 29.81 33.61
C ASP A 1147 33.22 28.99 32.35
N TYR A 1148 34.55 28.89 32.19
CA TYR A 1148 35.36 28.03 31.30
C TYR A 1148 35.07 27.89 29.79
N GLN A 1149 35.83 28.68 29.01
CA GLN A 1149 36.71 28.13 27.97
C GLN A 1149 38.18 28.28 28.40
N GLN A 1150 39.03 27.25 28.21
CA GLN A 1150 40.49 27.37 27.98
C GLN A 1150 41.05 26.09 27.30
N ASP A 1151 42.23 26.06 26.63
CA ASP A 1151 42.70 26.89 25.48
C ASP A 1151 43.99 26.31 24.79
N PHE A 1152 44.44 26.93 23.67
CA PHE A 1152 45.76 26.96 22.98
C PHE A 1152 46.40 25.72 22.26
N LEU A 1153 46.29 25.71 20.91
CA LEU A 1153 47.35 26.00 19.87
C LEU A 1153 48.76 25.36 19.87
N PRO A 1154 49.38 25.14 18.67
CA PRO A 1154 50.18 26.15 17.91
C PRO A 1154 49.85 26.20 16.39
N LYS A 1155 49.94 27.31 15.61
CA LYS A 1155 50.96 28.36 15.28
C LYS A 1155 51.93 28.02 14.12
N GLU A 1156 52.06 28.94 13.15
CA GLU A 1156 52.83 28.83 11.88
C GLU A 1156 54.30 29.29 11.93
N THR A 1157 55.11 28.92 10.91
CA THR A 1157 56.15 29.81 10.30
C THR A 1157 56.66 29.29 8.92
N LYS A 1158 57.27 30.19 8.10
CA LYS A 1158 57.98 29.99 6.80
C LYS A 1158 59.16 31.00 6.74
N PRO A 1159 60.06 31.10 5.73
CA PRO A 1159 60.25 30.37 4.45
C PRO A 1159 61.72 29.98 4.07
N ASN A 1160 61.94 29.49 2.83
CA ASN A 1160 63.21 29.43 2.03
C ASN A 1160 64.38 28.52 2.50
N GLY A 1161 65.23 27.92 1.62
CA GLY A 1161 65.19 27.76 0.15
C GLY A 1161 66.51 27.24 -0.48
N LEU A 1162 66.42 26.47 -1.60
CA LEU A 1162 67.51 25.83 -2.43
C LEU A 1162 68.27 24.65 -1.75
N LEU A 1163 68.75 23.60 -2.43
CA LEU A 1163 69.22 23.42 -3.83
C LEU A 1163 69.07 21.96 -4.39
N LYS A 1164 68.75 21.77 -5.70
CA LYS A 1164 68.99 20.60 -6.65
C LYS A 1164 68.86 19.13 -6.16
N VAL A 1165 67.92 18.28 -6.62
CA VAL A 1165 67.82 17.55 -7.93
C VAL A 1165 69.12 16.81 -8.33
N PRO A 1166 69.18 15.47 -8.54
CA PRO A 1166 68.31 14.59 -9.37
C PRO A 1166 67.69 13.37 -8.62
N ALA A 1167 66.82 12.48 -9.13
CA ALA A 1167 66.40 12.00 -10.46
C ALA A 1167 67.17 10.79 -11.07
N ALA A 1168 66.43 9.93 -11.80
CA ALA A 1168 66.83 8.77 -12.64
C ALA A 1168 67.24 7.40 -12.00
N GLU A 1169 66.28 6.45 -12.05
CA GLU A 1169 66.33 5.16 -12.80
C GLU A 1169 67.38 4.02 -12.58
N ASN A 1170 66.84 2.77 -12.66
CA ASN A 1170 67.42 1.55 -13.26
C ASN A 1170 68.51 0.75 -12.43
N PRO A 1171 68.85 -0.52 -12.79
CA PRO A 1171 68.18 -1.68 -12.18
C PRO A 1171 69.13 -2.87 -11.79
N GLU A 1172 68.56 -4.06 -11.55
CA GLU A 1172 69.25 -5.37 -11.43
C GLU A 1172 70.23 -5.58 -10.25
N TYR A 1173 70.73 -6.79 -9.94
CA TYR A 1173 70.10 -8.11 -9.66
C TYR A 1173 71.23 -9.02 -9.11
N LEU A 1174 70.99 -9.89 -8.10
CA LEU A 1174 71.88 -11.03 -7.72
C LEU A 1174 73.27 -10.66 -7.09
N ARG A 1175 74.05 -11.53 -6.42
CA ARG A 1175 73.84 -12.91 -5.89
C ARG A 1175 74.76 -13.24 -4.68
N VAL A 1176 74.17 -13.89 -3.67
CA VAL A 1176 74.58 -15.17 -3.02
C VAL A 1176 76.06 -15.53 -2.82
N ALA A 1177 76.37 -16.07 -1.63
CA ALA A 1177 77.35 -17.15 -1.41
C ALA A 1177 76.77 -18.22 -0.46
N ALA A 1178 77.26 -19.46 -0.54
CA ALA A 1178 76.84 -20.63 0.26
C ALA A 1178 78.05 -21.35 0.89
N PRO A 1179 77.84 -22.35 1.75
CA PRO A 1179 78.57 -23.63 1.60
C PRO A 1179 77.71 -24.88 1.96
N LYS A 1180 78.02 -26.14 1.60
CA LYS A 1180 79.00 -26.77 0.67
C LYS A 1180 78.65 -28.29 0.53
N SER A 1181 79.17 -28.95 -0.52
CA SER A 1181 79.53 -30.40 -0.56
C SER A 1181 78.39 -31.44 -0.54
N GLU A 1182 78.36 -32.61 -1.21
CA GLU A 1182 78.96 -33.26 -2.44
C GLU A 1182 78.29 -34.69 -2.51
N TYR A 1183 78.28 -35.53 -3.55
CA TYR A 1183 78.83 -35.58 -4.92
C TYR A 1183 78.05 -36.66 -5.76
N ILE A 1184 78.23 -36.68 -7.09
CA ILE A 1184 78.11 -37.83 -8.04
C ILE A 1184 76.72 -38.40 -8.42
N GLU A 1185 76.43 -38.30 -9.74
CA GLU A 1185 75.76 -39.23 -10.71
C GLU A 1185 74.45 -40.00 -10.36
N ALA A 1186 73.54 -40.26 -11.31
CA ALA A 1186 73.57 -40.11 -12.77
C ALA A 1186 72.26 -39.53 -13.33
#